data_AF-A0A7G2MDH6-F1
#
_entry.id   AF-A0A7G2MDH6-F1
#
_cell.length_a   1.000
_cell.length_b   1.000
_cell.length_c   1.000
_cell.angle_alpha   90.00
_cell.angle_beta   90.00
_cell.angle_gamma   90.00
#
_symmetry.space_group_name_H-M   'P 1'
#
loop_
_entity.id
_entity.type
_entity.pdbx_description
1 polymer ?
#
loop_
_entity_poly.entity_id
_entity_poly.type
_entity_poly.pdbx_seq_one_letter_code
_entity_poly.pdbx_strand_id
1 'polypeptide(L)'
;MKRVFIIVFALLSTSIVRADEGMWLLSLLGKNIEQMQAQGCKLTAEDIYSVNQASLKDAIVGLGNAGRPFWHFCSGEIISDKGLVLTNHHCGFGVIQQHSTVEHDYLSNGFWAYKYSEELPNPGITASILQRMEDVTDQVNAVLNDKMSEEERAAAINAISKQISAKAVQGTNLHAQVQDMFEGNQFFLLVYKIYQDVRLVGAPAQSMGKFGGDTDNWSWPRHTADFCMMRIYTGPDGEPAPYNTNNIPLKPKHHLPVSAKGVQDGDFAMIMGFPGTTDRFLTSFGLKETMDVTNDIRYKVRTEKLRIMKEGMDAAAATRIQYASKYASCANYWKYSHEQNIALENLNTMGEKEKIEREFTAWVNADPARKAKYGNALTLIKEGYEAMHPYNVAMSYMQEAALQGPEVPLFAFQVANTLEKALDADTPAEMKGMYLEAIKKNAAGFFKDFNKDVDKNLMAALFKIYSDNVAAEWHPEVINLINKKYKGNYEKFAKELSDKSIFTDEARLNAFLEKPDMKKLNKDLGYITGKSLFEVYQKLSGEMSSMRSNIAKGDRLFVNGLMAMEPNKVWAPNANSTIRLTYGNVKSYKPRDAVFYDYYTTLTGVMEKEGPKGGEFEVPQNLKDLYYAKNFGRYGADNISVNFITNNDITGGNSGSPVINGNGELIGTAFDGNSEAMSGDIDFEENLQRCINLDARYMLFIVDKIANAQNLINEMTIVF
;
A
#
# COMPACT_ATOMS: atom_id res chain seq x y z
N MET A 1 19.01 43.64 -55.16
CA MET A 1 19.14 42.27 -54.64
C MET A 1 19.20 42.34 -53.11
N LYS A 2 18.03 42.36 -52.49
CA LYS A 2 17.80 42.38 -51.04
C LYS A 2 16.69 41.36 -50.80
N ARG A 3 16.80 40.58 -49.71
CA ARG A 3 15.97 39.45 -49.26
C ARG A 3 16.66 38.11 -49.51
N VAL A 4 17.22 37.56 -48.44
CA VAL A 4 17.21 36.16 -47.97
C VAL A 4 18.37 36.08 -46.97
N PHE A 5 18.14 36.42 -45.69
CA PHE A 5 19.01 36.05 -44.56
C PHE A 5 18.37 36.40 -43.21
N ILE A 6 17.07 36.06 -43.01
CA ILE A 6 16.43 36.07 -41.69
C ILE A 6 15.40 34.94 -41.62
N ILE A 7 15.84 33.67 -41.73
CA ILE A 7 15.06 32.47 -41.31
C ILE A 7 16.04 31.36 -40.90
N VAL A 8 16.92 31.58 -39.90
CA VAL A 8 17.69 30.47 -39.25
C VAL A 8 17.96 30.78 -37.75
N PHE A 9 17.05 31.48 -37.06
CA PHE A 9 17.22 31.74 -35.61
C PHE A 9 15.95 31.48 -34.78
N ALA A 10 15.00 30.68 -35.32
CA ALA A 10 13.72 30.38 -34.67
C ALA A 10 13.46 28.87 -34.45
N LEU A 11 14.50 28.03 -34.41
CA LEU A 11 14.36 26.56 -34.29
C LEU A 11 15.23 25.90 -33.20
N LEU A 12 15.65 26.66 -32.18
CA LEU A 12 16.36 26.12 -31.01
C LEU A 12 15.79 26.63 -29.68
N SER A 13 14.46 26.78 -29.60
CA SER A 13 13.76 26.65 -28.33
C SER A 13 13.26 25.21 -28.24
N THR A 14 14.17 24.27 -27.98
CA THR A 14 13.76 23.01 -27.36
C THR A 14 13.22 23.38 -25.99
N SER A 15 11.90 23.52 -25.90
CA SER A 15 11.21 23.42 -24.62
C SER A 15 11.66 22.09 -24.04
N ILE A 16 12.51 22.13 -23.01
CA ILE A 16 12.77 20.94 -22.19
C ILE A 16 11.41 20.67 -21.56
N VAL A 17 10.63 19.77 -22.17
CA VAL A 17 9.42 19.25 -21.58
C VAL A 17 9.90 18.47 -20.36
N ARG A 18 9.71 19.08 -19.18
CA ARG A 18 10.09 18.49 -17.90
C ARG A 18 9.08 17.40 -17.56
N ALA A 19 9.59 16.30 -17.02
CA ALA A 19 8.74 15.33 -16.35
C ALA A 19 8.21 16.00 -15.07
N ASP A 20 6.93 15.83 -14.75
CA ASP A 20 6.40 16.43 -13.53
C ASP A 20 6.38 15.38 -12.42
N GLU A 21 7.14 15.65 -11.36
CA GLU A 21 6.85 15.13 -10.02
C GLU A 21 5.36 15.39 -9.71
N GLY A 22 4.67 14.40 -9.12
CA GLY A 22 3.38 14.67 -8.51
C GLY A 22 2.33 13.57 -8.64
N MET A 23 1.61 13.39 -7.54
CA MET A 23 0.38 12.62 -7.43
C MET A 23 -0.81 13.59 -7.31
N TRP A 24 -1.30 14.03 -8.46
CA TRP A 24 -2.23 15.14 -8.61
C TRP A 24 -3.67 14.78 -8.23
N LEU A 25 -4.36 15.71 -7.55
CA LEU A 25 -5.80 15.61 -7.34
C LEU A 25 -6.55 15.76 -8.66
N LEU A 26 -7.55 14.91 -8.91
CA LEU A 26 -8.34 14.95 -10.15
C LEU A 26 -9.10 16.28 -10.35
N SER A 27 -9.45 16.98 -9.27
CA SER A 27 -10.09 18.30 -9.36
C SER A 27 -9.15 19.39 -9.89
N LEU A 28 -7.84 19.14 -9.92
CA LEU A 28 -6.82 20.07 -10.38
C LEU A 28 -6.36 19.81 -11.81
N LEU A 29 -6.97 18.85 -12.53
CA LEU A 29 -6.59 18.48 -13.90
C LEU A 29 -6.54 19.65 -14.88
N GLY A 30 -7.39 20.66 -14.69
CA GLY A 30 -7.37 21.87 -15.52
C GLY A 30 -6.02 22.60 -15.52
N LYS A 31 -5.17 22.41 -14.50
CA LYS A 31 -3.82 22.96 -14.44
C LYS A 31 -2.77 22.14 -15.17
N ASN A 32 -3.04 20.85 -15.43
CA ASN A 32 -2.06 19.89 -15.94
C ASN A 32 -2.37 19.40 -17.36
N ILE A 33 -3.62 19.52 -17.82
CA ILE A 33 -4.07 18.91 -19.09
C ILE A 33 -3.29 19.42 -20.31
N GLU A 34 -2.93 20.70 -20.35
CA GLU A 34 -2.14 21.27 -21.45
C GLU A 34 -0.75 20.60 -21.56
N GLN A 35 -0.13 20.33 -20.41
CA GLN A 35 1.16 19.66 -20.35
C GLN A 35 1.05 18.18 -20.72
N MET A 36 0.00 17.49 -20.25
CA MET A 36 -0.30 16.11 -20.66
C MET A 36 -0.47 16.02 -22.18
N GLN A 37 -1.19 16.98 -22.78
CA GLN A 37 -1.40 17.02 -24.23
C GLN A 37 -0.10 17.31 -24.99
N ALA A 38 0.75 18.19 -24.47
CA ALA A 38 2.09 18.42 -25.01
C ALA A 38 2.99 17.16 -24.97
N GLN A 39 2.74 16.24 -24.04
CA GLN A 39 3.44 14.96 -23.92
C GLN A 39 2.81 13.82 -24.73
N GLY A 40 1.70 14.05 -25.43
CA GLY A 40 1.05 13.06 -26.31
C GLY A 40 -0.32 12.56 -25.86
N CYS A 41 -0.89 13.10 -24.78
CA CYS A 41 -2.28 12.85 -24.41
C CYS A 41 -3.24 13.46 -25.45
N LYS A 42 -4.24 12.71 -25.90
CA LYS A 42 -5.29 13.19 -26.82
C LYS A 42 -6.63 13.40 -26.14
N LEU A 43 -6.71 13.10 -24.85
CA LEU A 43 -7.90 13.23 -24.05
C LEU A 43 -8.09 14.66 -23.58
N THR A 44 -9.34 15.02 -23.33
CA THR A 44 -9.72 16.24 -22.61
C THR A 44 -9.70 15.98 -21.10
N ALA A 45 -9.76 17.04 -20.30
CA ALA A 45 -9.90 16.90 -18.85
C ALA A 45 -11.19 16.15 -18.47
N GLU A 46 -12.28 16.34 -19.24
CA GLU A 46 -13.57 15.68 -18.99
C GLU A 46 -13.58 14.20 -19.34
N ASP A 47 -12.74 13.77 -20.30
CA ASP A 47 -12.54 12.33 -20.60
C ASP A 47 -11.85 11.61 -19.43
N ILE A 48 -11.00 12.32 -18.67
CA ILE A 48 -10.28 11.78 -17.51
C ILE A 48 -11.17 11.83 -16.26
N TYR A 49 -11.70 13.01 -15.92
CA TYR A 49 -12.57 13.22 -14.76
C TYR A 49 -13.76 14.11 -15.12
N SER A 50 -14.96 13.54 -15.03
CA SER A 50 -16.20 14.31 -15.08
C SER A 50 -17.19 13.82 -14.01
N VAL A 51 -17.96 14.76 -13.44
CA VAL A 51 -19.09 14.42 -12.55
C VAL A 51 -20.41 14.26 -13.31
N ASN A 52 -20.47 14.74 -14.56
CA ASN A 52 -21.69 14.83 -15.35
C ASN A 52 -21.81 13.72 -16.41
N GLN A 53 -20.70 13.11 -16.82
CA GLN A 53 -20.66 12.02 -17.78
C GLN A 53 -19.67 10.93 -17.33
N ALA A 54 -19.74 9.77 -17.98
CA ALA A 54 -18.76 8.71 -17.75
C ALA A 54 -17.37 9.17 -18.19
N SER A 55 -16.35 8.89 -17.39
CA SER A 55 -14.96 9.23 -17.67
C SER A 55 -14.03 8.11 -17.20
N LEU A 56 -12.72 8.20 -17.48
CA LEU A 56 -11.75 7.17 -17.08
C LEU A 56 -11.81 6.86 -15.57
N LYS A 57 -12.08 7.87 -14.72
CA LYS A 57 -12.23 7.70 -13.26
C LYS A 57 -13.20 6.56 -12.88
N ASP A 58 -14.23 6.32 -13.69
CA ASP A 58 -15.30 5.37 -13.38
C ASP A 58 -14.85 3.91 -13.56
N ALA A 59 -13.69 3.69 -14.19
CA ALA A 59 -13.05 2.40 -14.29
C ALA A 59 -11.96 2.17 -13.22
N ILE A 60 -11.64 3.16 -12.39
CA ILE A 60 -10.58 3.07 -11.38
C ILE A 60 -11.16 2.61 -10.04
N VAL A 61 -10.57 1.56 -9.48
CA VAL A 61 -11.07 0.87 -8.29
C VAL A 61 -10.06 1.01 -7.15
N GLY A 62 -10.54 1.45 -5.99
CA GLY A 62 -9.79 1.35 -4.74
C GLY A 62 -10.14 0.05 -4.05
N LEU A 63 -9.17 -0.84 -3.86
CA LEU A 63 -9.37 -2.10 -3.13
C LEU A 63 -9.13 -1.87 -1.64
N GLY A 64 -10.17 -2.08 -0.84
CA GLY A 64 -10.16 -1.82 0.61
C GLY A 64 -10.76 -2.97 1.40
N ASN A 65 -10.93 -2.75 2.71
CA ASN A 65 -11.59 -3.69 3.60
C ASN A 65 -12.90 -3.09 4.14
N ALA A 66 -13.93 -3.91 4.35
CA ALA A 66 -15.25 -3.48 4.81
C ALA A 66 -15.23 -2.68 6.13
N GLY A 67 -14.23 -2.91 7.00
CA GLY A 67 -14.04 -2.15 8.24
C GLY A 67 -13.29 -0.82 8.09
N ARG A 68 -12.61 -0.58 6.96
CA ARG A 68 -11.85 0.63 6.63
C ARG A 68 -11.96 0.94 5.13
N PRO A 69 -13.17 1.21 4.61
CA PRO A 69 -13.41 1.19 3.18
C PRO A 69 -12.85 2.41 2.42
N PHE A 70 -12.32 3.40 3.16
CA PHE A 70 -11.61 4.56 2.60
C PHE A 70 -10.09 4.44 2.67
N TRP A 71 -9.57 3.37 3.29
CA TRP A 71 -8.15 3.04 3.24
C TRP A 71 -7.96 1.89 2.25
N HIS A 72 -7.27 2.18 1.16
CA HIS A 72 -7.09 1.24 0.07
C HIS A 72 -5.72 0.59 0.19
N PHE A 73 -5.67 -0.73 0.18
CA PHE A 73 -4.40 -1.46 0.21
C PHE A 73 -3.78 -1.57 -1.18
N CYS A 74 -4.60 -1.49 -2.23
CA CYS A 74 -4.20 -1.50 -3.63
C CYS A 74 -5.21 -0.73 -4.49
N SER A 75 -4.84 -0.54 -5.75
CA SER A 75 -5.69 -0.09 -6.84
C SER A 75 -6.15 -1.28 -7.70
N GLY A 76 -7.11 -1.04 -8.59
CA GLY A 76 -7.54 -1.95 -9.64
C GLY A 76 -8.20 -1.20 -10.79
N GLU A 77 -8.43 -1.88 -11.91
CA GLU A 77 -9.07 -1.30 -13.09
C GLU A 77 -10.15 -2.21 -13.69
N ILE A 78 -11.30 -1.62 -14.04
CA ILE A 78 -12.37 -2.34 -14.74
C ILE A 78 -12.03 -2.45 -16.22
N ILE A 79 -11.93 -3.68 -16.73
CA ILE A 79 -11.48 -4.00 -18.11
C ILE A 79 -12.55 -4.70 -18.96
N SER A 80 -13.78 -4.82 -18.45
CA SER A 80 -14.92 -5.35 -19.19
C SER A 80 -16.24 -4.65 -18.84
N ASP A 81 -17.24 -4.82 -19.69
CA ASP A 81 -18.61 -4.33 -19.48
C ASP A 81 -19.40 -5.14 -18.43
N LYS A 82 -18.75 -6.11 -17.78
CA LYS A 82 -19.31 -6.97 -16.72
C LYS A 82 -18.48 -6.93 -15.44
N GLY A 83 -17.77 -5.82 -15.20
CA GLY A 83 -17.13 -5.55 -13.91
C GLY A 83 -15.91 -6.43 -13.62
N LEU A 84 -15.27 -7.00 -14.65
CA LEU A 84 -13.98 -7.67 -14.51
C LEU A 84 -12.93 -6.62 -14.13
N VAL A 85 -12.24 -6.85 -13.02
CA VAL A 85 -11.21 -5.98 -12.45
C VAL A 85 -9.85 -6.65 -12.61
N LEU A 86 -8.89 -5.94 -13.17
CA LEU A 86 -7.47 -6.29 -13.12
C LEU A 86 -6.82 -5.59 -11.93
N THR A 87 -5.96 -6.30 -11.21
CA THR A 87 -5.08 -5.75 -10.17
C THR A 87 -3.83 -6.63 -10.10
N ASN A 88 -2.89 -6.36 -9.20
CA ASN A 88 -1.69 -7.17 -9.08
C ASN A 88 -1.92 -8.53 -8.41
N HIS A 89 -1.07 -9.50 -8.74
CA HIS A 89 -1.03 -10.80 -8.06
C HIS A 89 -0.72 -10.60 -6.57
N HIS A 90 0.22 -9.69 -6.23
CA HIS A 90 0.53 -9.40 -4.84
C HIS A 90 -0.61 -8.69 -4.08
N CYS A 91 -1.45 -7.91 -4.78
CA CYS A 91 -2.66 -7.30 -4.21
C CYS A 91 -3.74 -8.34 -3.88
N GLY A 92 -3.92 -9.33 -4.76
CA GLY A 92 -4.79 -10.47 -4.53
C GLY A 92 -4.18 -11.59 -3.68
N PHE A 93 -2.92 -11.47 -3.25
CA PHE A 93 -2.17 -12.61 -2.68
C PHE A 93 -2.79 -13.15 -1.40
N GLY A 94 -3.27 -12.27 -0.52
CA GLY A 94 -4.00 -12.68 0.69
C GLY A 94 -5.29 -13.42 0.35
N VAL A 95 -6.00 -13.01 -0.71
CA VAL A 95 -7.20 -13.70 -1.21
C VAL A 95 -6.85 -15.07 -1.81
N ILE A 96 -5.81 -15.15 -2.63
CA ILE A 96 -5.34 -16.42 -3.23
C ILE A 96 -4.92 -17.40 -2.12
N GLN A 97 -4.17 -16.92 -1.12
CA GLN A 97 -3.74 -17.69 0.05
C GLN A 97 -4.95 -18.18 0.86
N GLN A 98 -5.95 -17.32 1.10
CA GLN A 98 -7.13 -17.66 1.88
C GLN A 98 -7.91 -18.82 1.24
N HIS A 99 -7.93 -18.92 -0.08
CA HIS A 99 -8.59 -20.02 -0.80
C HIS A 99 -7.69 -21.24 -1.00
N SER A 100 -6.39 -21.14 -0.72
CA SER A 100 -5.45 -22.22 -0.92
C SER A 100 -5.48 -23.25 0.22
N THR A 101 -5.39 -24.53 -0.14
CA THR A 101 -5.14 -25.65 0.79
C THR A 101 -4.03 -26.53 0.23
N VAL A 102 -3.65 -27.58 0.96
CA VAL A 102 -2.68 -28.56 0.44
C VAL A 102 -3.26 -29.30 -0.78
N GLU A 103 -4.57 -29.55 -0.78
CA GLU A 103 -5.31 -30.19 -1.86
C GLU A 103 -5.58 -29.24 -3.04
N HIS A 104 -5.87 -27.97 -2.74
CA HIS A 104 -6.16 -26.93 -3.72
C HIS A 104 -5.18 -25.76 -3.57
N ASP A 105 -3.93 -25.99 -3.97
CA ASP A 105 -2.83 -25.03 -3.81
C ASP A 105 -2.83 -23.99 -4.93
N TYR A 106 -3.71 -22.99 -4.83
CA TYR A 106 -3.83 -21.91 -5.82
C TYR A 106 -2.59 -21.01 -5.86
N LEU A 107 -1.80 -20.93 -4.78
CA LEU A 107 -0.51 -20.24 -4.78
C LEU A 107 0.46 -20.88 -5.79
N SER A 108 0.62 -22.20 -5.75
CA SER A 108 1.57 -22.89 -6.64
C SER A 108 1.01 -23.14 -8.04
N ASN A 109 -0.31 -23.34 -8.17
CA ASN A 109 -0.91 -23.77 -9.45
C ASN A 109 -1.65 -22.66 -10.19
N GLY A 110 -1.89 -21.52 -9.55
CA GLY A 110 -2.84 -20.52 -10.04
C GLY A 110 -4.29 -20.95 -9.89
N PHE A 111 -5.20 -20.09 -10.31
CA PHE A 111 -6.65 -20.30 -10.27
C PHE A 111 -7.30 -19.63 -11.48
N TRP A 112 -8.32 -20.25 -12.09
CA TRP A 112 -9.07 -19.67 -13.22
C TRP A 112 -10.52 -20.15 -13.21
N ALA A 113 -11.46 -19.21 -13.16
CA ALA A 113 -12.89 -19.45 -13.29
C ALA A 113 -13.32 -19.37 -14.76
N TYR A 114 -13.93 -20.45 -15.28
CA TYR A 114 -14.42 -20.53 -16.67
C TYR A 114 -15.90 -20.16 -16.78
N LYS A 115 -16.58 -19.93 -15.65
CA LYS A 115 -17.96 -19.43 -15.55
C LYS A 115 -18.17 -18.67 -14.23
N TYR A 116 -19.16 -17.78 -14.18
CA TYR A 116 -19.46 -16.95 -13.00
C TYR A 116 -19.68 -17.73 -11.70
N SER A 117 -20.24 -18.96 -11.78
CA SER A 117 -20.48 -19.80 -10.59
C SER A 117 -19.20 -20.37 -9.96
N GLU A 118 -18.06 -20.28 -10.65
CA GLU A 118 -16.75 -20.74 -10.16
C GLU A 118 -15.95 -19.63 -9.48
N GLU A 119 -16.36 -18.36 -9.63
CA GLU A 119 -15.66 -17.23 -9.04
C GLU A 119 -15.77 -17.24 -7.51
N LEU A 120 -14.64 -17.11 -6.81
CA LEU A 120 -14.57 -17.35 -5.38
C LEU A 120 -14.90 -16.08 -4.58
N PRO A 121 -15.91 -16.10 -3.68
CA PRO A 121 -16.27 -14.93 -2.89
C PRO A 121 -15.21 -14.59 -1.84
N ASN A 122 -14.98 -13.29 -1.60
CA ASN A 122 -13.96 -12.80 -0.67
C ASN A 122 -14.60 -11.91 0.41
N PRO A 123 -15.20 -12.49 1.46
CA PRO A 123 -15.84 -11.73 2.53
C PRO A 123 -14.86 -10.73 3.18
N GLY A 124 -15.24 -9.45 3.19
CA GLY A 124 -14.46 -8.38 3.80
C GLY A 124 -13.67 -7.53 2.81
N ILE A 125 -13.42 -8.01 1.58
CA ILE A 125 -12.84 -7.19 0.52
C ILE A 125 -13.91 -6.27 -0.06
N THR A 126 -13.53 -5.01 -0.32
CA THR A 126 -14.41 -4.00 -0.91
C THR A 126 -13.76 -3.34 -2.11
N ALA A 127 -14.58 -2.88 -3.06
CA ALA A 127 -14.16 -2.10 -4.22
C ALA A 127 -14.84 -0.72 -4.17
N SER A 128 -14.06 0.34 -4.12
CA SER A 128 -14.52 1.73 -4.05
C SER A 128 -14.33 2.43 -5.40
N ILE A 129 -15.38 3.07 -5.93
CA ILE A 129 -15.33 3.86 -7.17
C ILE A 129 -15.73 5.31 -6.88
N LEU A 130 -14.85 6.26 -7.20
CA LEU A 130 -15.09 7.68 -6.96
C LEU A 130 -16.26 8.19 -7.80
N GLN A 131 -17.27 8.77 -7.14
CA GLN A 131 -18.37 9.47 -7.81
C GLN A 131 -18.04 10.93 -8.08
N ARG A 132 -17.54 11.65 -7.06
CA ARG A 132 -17.14 13.06 -7.16
C ARG A 132 -16.18 13.44 -6.03
N MET A 133 -15.46 14.54 -6.23
CA MET A 133 -14.59 15.19 -5.26
C MET A 133 -14.84 16.70 -5.26
N GLU A 134 -14.82 17.32 -4.08
CA GLU A 134 -15.10 18.75 -3.88
C GLU A 134 -14.10 19.37 -2.90
N ASP A 135 -13.61 20.57 -3.22
CA ASP A 135 -12.86 21.38 -2.26
C ASP A 135 -13.83 21.95 -1.21
N VAL A 136 -13.59 21.61 0.05
CA VAL A 136 -14.39 22.06 1.21
C VAL A 136 -13.54 22.86 2.19
N THR A 137 -12.37 23.34 1.75
CA THR A 137 -11.39 24.06 2.57
C THR A 137 -12.01 25.26 3.28
N ASP A 138 -12.82 26.06 2.58
CA ASP A 138 -13.48 27.24 3.18
C ASP A 138 -14.50 26.85 4.26
N GLN A 139 -15.24 25.76 4.06
CA GLN A 139 -16.22 25.27 5.05
C GLN A 139 -15.53 24.77 6.32
N VAL A 140 -14.38 24.10 6.17
CA VAL A 140 -13.58 23.63 7.30
C VAL A 140 -12.89 24.81 7.99
N ASN A 141 -12.26 25.72 7.24
CA ASN A 141 -11.56 26.87 7.81
C ASN A 141 -12.49 27.84 8.55
N ALA A 142 -13.78 27.90 8.20
CA ALA A 142 -14.76 28.74 8.89
C ALA A 142 -14.94 28.41 10.39
N VAL A 143 -14.58 27.19 10.83
CA VAL A 143 -14.63 26.79 12.25
C VAL A 143 -13.28 26.85 12.95
N LEU A 144 -12.20 27.21 12.24
CA LEU A 144 -10.84 27.20 12.76
C LEU A 144 -10.34 28.62 13.05
N ASN A 145 -9.44 28.75 14.03
CA ASN A 145 -8.75 30.01 14.30
C ASN A 145 -7.35 29.76 14.88
N ASP A 146 -6.50 30.78 14.82
CA ASP A 146 -5.08 30.69 15.19
C ASP A 146 -4.82 30.50 16.70
N LYS A 147 -5.84 30.58 17.54
CA LYS A 147 -5.72 30.41 19.00
C LYS A 147 -5.97 28.98 19.48
N MET A 148 -6.49 28.11 18.62
CA MET A 148 -6.75 26.71 18.94
C MET A 148 -5.43 25.95 19.19
N SER A 149 -5.43 25.04 20.16
CA SER A 149 -4.41 23.99 20.22
C SER A 149 -4.56 23.05 19.01
N GLU A 150 -3.54 22.23 18.71
CA GLU A 150 -3.66 21.26 17.62
C GLU A 150 -4.70 20.18 17.95
N GLU A 151 -4.87 19.79 19.22
CA GLU A 151 -5.92 18.86 19.63
C GLU A 151 -7.32 19.48 19.42
N GLU A 152 -7.51 20.74 19.82
CA GLU A 152 -8.78 21.47 19.60
C GLU A 152 -9.08 21.63 18.11
N ARG A 153 -8.06 21.97 17.32
CA ARG A 153 -8.17 22.12 15.87
C ARG A 153 -8.53 20.78 15.21
N ALA A 154 -7.84 19.69 15.56
CA ALA A 154 -8.13 18.36 15.05
C ALA A 154 -9.55 17.90 15.43
N ALA A 155 -10.00 18.19 16.66
CA ALA A 155 -11.37 17.91 17.09
C ALA A 155 -12.41 18.71 16.29
N ALA A 156 -12.16 20.01 16.04
CA ALA A 156 -13.01 20.86 15.23
C ALA A 156 -13.10 20.38 13.78
N ILE A 157 -11.96 20.08 13.14
CA ILE A 157 -11.87 19.49 11.79
C ILE A 157 -12.67 18.19 11.74
N ASN A 158 -12.46 17.27 12.69
CA ASN A 158 -13.18 16.00 12.74
C ASN A 158 -14.70 16.18 12.86
N ALA A 159 -15.15 17.16 13.66
CA ALA A 159 -16.58 17.43 13.83
C ALA A 159 -17.22 17.98 12.55
N ILE A 160 -16.61 19.00 11.93
CA ILE A 160 -17.15 19.59 10.69
C ILE A 160 -17.06 18.61 9.51
N SER A 161 -15.98 17.84 9.39
CA SER A 161 -15.80 16.81 8.36
C SER A 161 -16.88 15.74 8.42
N LYS A 162 -17.28 15.30 9.61
CA LYS A 162 -18.41 14.36 9.79
C LYS A 162 -19.74 14.97 9.32
N GLN A 163 -19.98 16.24 9.61
CA GLN A 163 -21.20 16.94 9.17
C GLN A 163 -21.25 17.09 7.64
N ILE A 164 -20.15 17.54 7.02
CA ILE A 164 -20.02 17.67 5.56
C ILE A 164 -20.25 16.31 4.90
N SER A 165 -19.57 15.27 5.37
CA SER A 165 -19.68 13.91 4.82
C SER A 165 -21.10 13.35 4.94
N ALA A 166 -21.73 13.49 6.11
CA ALA A 166 -23.10 13.01 6.32
C ALA A 166 -24.12 13.73 5.43
N LYS A 167 -23.99 15.06 5.29
CA LYS A 167 -24.84 15.86 4.41
C LYS A 167 -24.67 15.46 2.94
N ALA A 168 -23.45 15.19 2.51
CA ALA A 168 -23.09 14.86 1.13
C ALA A 168 -23.74 13.57 0.60
N VAL A 169 -24.10 12.64 1.49
CA VAL A 169 -24.65 11.31 1.13
C VAL A 169 -26.06 11.07 1.67
N GLN A 170 -26.68 12.08 2.31
CA GLN A 170 -28.01 11.97 2.88
C GLN A 170 -29.04 11.51 1.83
N GLY A 171 -29.76 10.42 2.13
CA GLY A 171 -30.77 9.85 1.24
C GLY A 171 -30.22 9.06 0.04
N THR A 172 -28.91 8.77 0.04
CA THR A 172 -28.24 7.96 -0.99
C THR A 172 -27.61 6.72 -0.37
N ASN A 173 -27.10 5.81 -1.20
CA ASN A 173 -26.26 4.68 -0.79
C ASN A 173 -24.77 4.92 -1.03
N LEU A 174 -24.37 6.19 -1.13
CA LEU A 174 -22.98 6.59 -1.30
C LEU A 174 -22.29 6.74 0.06
N HIS A 175 -20.96 6.75 0.02
CA HIS A 175 -20.10 6.92 1.18
C HIS A 175 -19.22 8.14 0.97
N ALA A 176 -18.99 8.93 2.01
CA ALA A 176 -18.18 10.13 1.90
C ALA A 176 -17.20 10.28 3.06
N GLN A 177 -16.06 10.88 2.77
CA GLN A 177 -15.08 11.29 3.76
C GLN A 177 -14.44 12.61 3.33
N VAL A 178 -14.23 13.50 4.30
CA VAL A 178 -13.34 14.66 4.13
C VAL A 178 -11.93 14.24 4.52
N GLN A 179 -10.97 14.48 3.64
CA GLN A 179 -9.55 14.24 3.84
C GLN A 179 -8.78 15.56 3.78
N ASP A 180 -7.78 15.71 4.65
CA ASP A 180 -6.88 16.84 4.59
C ASP A 180 -5.79 16.62 3.53
N MET A 181 -5.26 17.73 3.03
CA MET A 181 -4.16 17.80 2.08
C MET A 181 -3.19 18.87 2.57
N PHE A 182 -1.91 18.71 2.22
CA PHE A 182 -0.84 19.65 2.61
C PHE A 182 -0.76 19.86 4.13
N GLU A 183 -0.70 18.77 4.91
CA GLU A 183 -0.58 18.80 6.38
C GLU A 183 -1.69 19.65 7.05
N GLY A 184 -2.95 19.43 6.68
CA GLY A 184 -4.08 20.17 7.25
C GLY A 184 -4.29 21.60 6.73
N ASN A 185 -3.73 21.95 5.57
CA ASN A 185 -3.89 23.28 4.95
C ASN A 185 -5.01 23.35 3.91
N GLN A 186 -5.44 22.22 3.34
CA GLN A 186 -6.59 22.11 2.43
C GLN A 186 -7.41 20.88 2.77
N PHE A 187 -8.69 20.87 2.39
CA PHE A 187 -9.63 19.80 2.73
C PHE A 187 -10.53 19.46 1.54
N PHE A 188 -10.59 18.17 1.20
CA PHE A 188 -11.39 17.68 0.09
C PHE A 188 -12.42 16.67 0.57
N LEU A 189 -13.66 16.84 0.17
CA LEU A 189 -14.72 15.85 0.29
C LEU A 189 -14.58 14.86 -0.88
N LEU A 190 -14.48 13.57 -0.58
CA LEU A 190 -14.49 12.49 -1.56
C LEU A 190 -15.74 11.64 -1.37
N VAL A 191 -16.48 11.39 -2.44
CA VAL A 191 -17.70 10.59 -2.42
C VAL A 191 -17.54 9.36 -3.31
N TYR A 192 -17.81 8.19 -2.75
CA TYR A 192 -17.60 6.88 -3.35
C TYR A 192 -18.88 6.06 -3.39
N LYS A 193 -18.96 5.17 -4.38
CA LYS A 193 -19.84 3.99 -4.36
C LYS A 193 -18.96 2.79 -3.97
N ILE A 194 -19.35 2.04 -2.94
CA ILE A 194 -18.52 0.99 -2.34
C ILE A 194 -19.23 -0.36 -2.45
N TYR A 195 -18.61 -1.29 -3.15
CA TYR A 195 -19.12 -2.64 -3.39
C TYR A 195 -18.51 -3.65 -2.41
N GLN A 196 -19.33 -4.59 -1.93
CA GLN A 196 -18.98 -5.54 -0.86
C GLN A 196 -18.93 -7.01 -1.33
N ASP A 197 -19.26 -7.27 -2.60
CA ASP A 197 -19.15 -8.59 -3.23
C ASP A 197 -18.10 -8.49 -4.35
N VAL A 198 -16.84 -8.79 -3.98
CA VAL A 198 -15.70 -8.83 -4.88
C VAL A 198 -15.17 -10.26 -4.91
N ARG A 199 -15.19 -10.90 -6.08
CA ARG A 199 -14.87 -12.32 -6.25
C ARG A 199 -13.56 -12.52 -7.00
N LEU A 200 -12.78 -13.54 -6.64
CA LEU A 200 -11.57 -13.92 -7.38
C LEU A 200 -11.99 -14.66 -8.66
N VAL A 201 -11.43 -14.24 -9.79
CA VAL A 201 -11.72 -14.78 -11.12
C VAL A 201 -10.55 -15.55 -11.69
N GLY A 202 -9.33 -15.01 -11.55
CA GLY A 202 -8.15 -15.62 -12.15
C GLY A 202 -6.85 -15.14 -11.50
N ALA A 203 -5.87 -16.02 -11.39
CA ALA A 203 -4.51 -15.70 -10.95
C ALA A 203 -3.53 -16.68 -11.59
N PRO A 204 -2.40 -16.21 -12.15
CA PRO A 204 -1.31 -17.08 -12.53
C PRO A 204 -0.69 -17.75 -11.29
N ALA A 205 0.02 -18.85 -11.48
CA ALA A 205 0.84 -19.44 -10.43
C ALA A 205 1.87 -18.43 -9.88
N GLN A 206 2.22 -18.52 -8.60
CA GLN A 206 3.20 -17.64 -7.96
C GLN A 206 4.55 -17.64 -8.67
N SER A 207 4.97 -18.75 -9.28
CA SER A 207 6.19 -18.83 -10.08
C SER A 207 6.19 -17.89 -11.30
N MET A 208 5.02 -17.42 -11.75
CA MET A 208 4.89 -16.34 -12.74
C MET A 208 4.49 -15.01 -12.08
N GLY A 209 3.50 -15.05 -11.18
CA GLY A 209 2.92 -13.88 -10.51
C GLY A 209 3.86 -13.16 -9.56
N LYS A 210 4.90 -13.85 -9.07
CA LYS A 210 5.99 -13.32 -8.25
C LYS A 210 7.34 -13.90 -8.69
N PHE A 211 7.54 -14.09 -10.01
CA PHE A 211 8.82 -14.55 -10.57
C PHE A 211 9.96 -13.62 -10.12
N GLY A 212 11.03 -14.23 -9.61
CA GLY A 212 12.18 -13.56 -9.00
C GLY A 212 12.03 -13.23 -7.51
N GLY A 213 10.87 -13.52 -6.91
CA GLY A 213 10.66 -13.50 -5.46
C GLY A 213 11.13 -12.22 -4.78
N ASP A 214 11.87 -12.37 -3.68
CA ASP A 214 12.42 -11.24 -2.93
C ASP A 214 13.70 -10.70 -3.60
N THR A 215 14.41 -11.52 -4.38
CA THR A 215 15.61 -11.11 -5.13
C THR A 215 15.31 -10.00 -6.14
N ASP A 216 14.27 -10.15 -6.97
CA ASP A 216 13.90 -9.16 -7.99
C ASP A 216 12.99 -8.05 -7.47
N ASN A 217 12.39 -8.16 -6.27
CA ASN A 217 11.49 -7.14 -5.70
C ASN A 217 12.17 -5.75 -5.63
N TRP A 218 11.47 -4.65 -5.94
CA TRP A 218 12.06 -3.30 -6.05
C TRP A 218 13.20 -3.16 -7.07
N SER A 219 13.42 -4.10 -7.99
CA SER A 219 14.52 -4.03 -8.97
C SER A 219 14.03 -4.02 -10.43
N TRP A 220 14.74 -3.26 -11.28
CA TRP A 220 14.65 -3.33 -12.73
C TRP A 220 16.03 -3.78 -13.28
N PRO A 221 16.12 -4.66 -14.29
CA PRO A 221 15.05 -5.26 -15.12
C PRO A 221 14.16 -6.30 -14.41
N ARG A 222 12.85 -6.25 -14.68
CA ARG A 222 11.82 -7.14 -14.08
C ARG A 222 11.15 -8.05 -15.11
N HIS A 223 10.73 -9.25 -14.69
CA HIS A 223 10.14 -10.27 -15.58
C HIS A 223 8.93 -11.00 -14.96
N THR A 224 8.05 -10.26 -14.30
CA THR A 224 6.99 -10.81 -13.45
C THR A 224 5.61 -10.62 -14.09
N ALA A 225 4.79 -11.68 -14.08
CA ALA A 225 3.39 -11.64 -14.49
C ALA A 225 2.49 -11.16 -13.32
N ASP A 226 2.79 -9.99 -12.74
CA ASP A 226 2.16 -9.54 -11.49
C ASP A 226 0.72 -9.05 -11.69
N PHE A 227 -0.19 -9.99 -11.92
CA PHE A 227 -1.63 -9.71 -12.00
C PHE A 227 -2.50 -10.79 -11.38
N CYS A 228 -3.68 -10.38 -10.93
CA CYS A 228 -4.82 -11.26 -10.75
C CYS A 228 -6.08 -10.54 -11.25
N MET A 229 -7.14 -11.31 -11.45
CA MET A 229 -8.44 -10.83 -11.90
C MET A 229 -9.47 -11.05 -10.81
N MET A 230 -10.23 -10.02 -10.51
CA MET A 230 -11.39 -10.05 -9.63
C MET A 230 -12.64 -9.61 -10.39
N ARG A 231 -13.82 -9.75 -9.81
CA ARG A 231 -15.07 -9.22 -10.37
C ARG A 231 -15.91 -8.58 -9.30
N ILE A 232 -16.44 -7.40 -9.60
CA ILE A 232 -17.39 -6.69 -8.74
C ILE A 232 -18.80 -7.21 -9.06
N TYR A 233 -19.55 -7.55 -8.02
CA TYR A 233 -20.95 -7.95 -8.09
C TYR A 233 -21.85 -6.92 -7.39
N THR A 234 -23.11 -6.93 -7.81
CA THR A 234 -24.18 -6.06 -7.32
C THR A 234 -25.42 -6.87 -6.99
N GLY A 235 -26.33 -6.30 -6.20
CA GLY A 235 -27.68 -6.83 -6.08
C GLY A 235 -28.39 -6.86 -7.45
N PRO A 236 -29.51 -7.58 -7.57
CA PRO A 236 -30.27 -7.64 -8.82
C PRO A 236 -30.77 -6.28 -9.33
N ASP A 237 -30.81 -5.27 -8.46
CA ASP A 237 -31.14 -3.87 -8.77
C ASP A 237 -29.96 -3.06 -9.33
N GLY A 238 -28.76 -3.64 -9.39
CA GLY A 238 -27.52 -2.97 -9.81
C GLY A 238 -26.85 -2.15 -8.71
N GLU A 239 -27.34 -2.23 -7.48
CA GLU A 239 -26.78 -1.50 -6.33
C GLU A 239 -25.80 -2.36 -5.52
N PRO A 240 -24.88 -1.74 -4.74
CA PRO A 240 -23.94 -2.47 -3.92
C PRO A 240 -24.68 -3.35 -2.91
N ALA A 241 -24.30 -4.61 -2.84
CA ALA A 241 -24.88 -5.57 -1.91
C ALA A 241 -23.76 -6.42 -1.28
N PRO A 242 -23.97 -6.93 -0.05
CA PRO A 242 -23.17 -8.04 0.47
C PRO A 242 -23.26 -9.26 -0.46
N TYR A 243 -22.32 -10.19 -0.31
CA TYR A 243 -22.34 -11.45 -1.06
C TYR A 243 -23.69 -12.16 -1.01
N ASN A 244 -24.21 -12.51 -2.19
CA ASN A 244 -25.37 -13.35 -2.38
C ASN A 244 -25.20 -14.16 -3.68
N THR A 245 -25.70 -15.40 -3.70
CA THR A 245 -25.65 -16.25 -4.89
C THR A 245 -26.47 -15.70 -6.06
N ASN A 246 -27.46 -14.84 -5.79
CA ASN A 246 -28.30 -14.17 -6.79
C ASN A 246 -27.73 -12.82 -7.27
N ASN A 247 -26.61 -12.36 -6.71
CA ASN A 247 -25.96 -11.16 -7.18
C ASN A 247 -25.49 -11.32 -8.63
N ILE A 248 -25.49 -10.21 -9.36
CA ILE A 248 -25.10 -10.17 -10.77
C ILE A 248 -23.81 -9.36 -10.96
N PRO A 249 -22.99 -9.66 -11.98
CA PRO A 249 -21.83 -8.85 -12.32
C PRO A 249 -22.19 -7.37 -12.48
N LEU A 250 -21.35 -6.48 -11.95
CA LEU A 250 -21.50 -5.04 -12.11
C LEU A 250 -21.50 -4.68 -13.60
N LYS A 251 -22.50 -3.90 -14.03
CA LYS A 251 -22.43 -3.16 -15.29
C LYS A 251 -21.81 -1.78 -15.02
N PRO A 252 -20.53 -1.54 -15.37
CA PRO A 252 -19.86 -0.30 -15.01
C PRO A 252 -20.32 0.86 -15.90
N LYS A 253 -20.08 2.10 -15.44
CA LYS A 253 -20.28 3.29 -16.27
C LYS A 253 -19.25 3.40 -17.40
N HIS A 254 -18.04 2.90 -17.14
CA HIS A 254 -16.92 2.86 -18.07
C HIS A 254 -16.04 1.65 -17.75
N HIS A 255 -15.38 1.09 -18.77
CA HIS A 255 -14.32 0.10 -18.65
C HIS A 255 -13.19 0.47 -19.62
N LEU A 256 -11.96 0.14 -19.28
CA LEU A 256 -10.79 0.44 -20.10
C LEU A 256 -10.67 -0.56 -21.25
N PRO A 257 -10.63 -0.12 -22.52
CA PRO A 257 -10.20 -0.97 -23.62
C PRO A 257 -8.75 -1.41 -23.42
N VAL A 258 -8.44 -2.67 -23.66
CA VAL A 258 -7.09 -3.23 -23.48
C VAL A 258 -6.33 -3.17 -24.80
N SER A 259 -5.22 -2.44 -24.85
CA SER A 259 -4.39 -2.31 -26.04
C SER A 259 -3.40 -3.47 -26.15
N ALA A 260 -3.42 -4.16 -27.28
CA ALA A 260 -2.45 -5.18 -27.68
C ALA A 260 -1.38 -4.64 -28.65
N LYS A 261 -1.39 -3.32 -28.94
CA LYS A 261 -0.47 -2.66 -29.88
C LYS A 261 0.97 -2.59 -29.38
N GLY A 262 1.18 -2.76 -28.08
CA GLY A 262 2.48 -2.57 -27.41
C GLY A 262 2.79 -1.10 -27.15
N VAL A 263 4.01 -0.86 -26.66
CA VAL A 263 4.54 0.46 -26.27
C VAL A 263 5.92 0.69 -26.87
N GLN A 264 6.28 1.96 -27.03
CA GLN A 264 7.59 2.43 -27.49
C GLN A 264 8.19 3.44 -26.51
N ASP A 265 9.53 3.57 -26.51
CA ASP A 265 10.21 4.61 -25.73
C ASP A 265 9.70 6.01 -26.13
N GLY A 266 9.27 6.80 -25.16
CA GLY A 266 8.67 8.11 -25.34
C GLY A 266 7.13 8.14 -25.42
N ASP A 267 6.45 6.99 -25.51
CA ASP A 267 4.98 6.97 -25.52
C ASP A 267 4.40 7.60 -24.25
N PHE A 268 3.32 8.39 -24.38
CA PHE A 268 2.60 8.96 -23.25
C PHE A 268 1.98 7.85 -22.38
N ALA A 269 2.15 7.98 -21.06
CA ALA A 269 1.56 7.10 -20.06
C ALA A 269 1.03 7.90 -18.88
N MET A 270 -0.20 7.61 -18.46
CA MET A 270 -0.77 8.12 -17.22
C MET A 270 -1.29 7.00 -16.34
N ILE A 271 -1.28 7.24 -15.04
CA ILE A 271 -1.73 6.30 -14.02
C ILE A 271 -2.72 7.02 -13.11
N MET A 272 -3.87 6.39 -12.88
CA MET A 272 -4.79 6.78 -11.81
C MET A 272 -4.91 5.67 -10.79
N GLY A 273 -4.74 5.99 -9.51
CA GLY A 273 -4.76 5.00 -8.46
C GLY A 273 -4.87 5.63 -7.08
N PHE A 274 -4.71 4.81 -6.05
CA PHE A 274 -4.85 5.17 -4.64
C PHE A 274 -3.50 5.08 -3.93
N PRO A 275 -2.55 6.00 -4.21
CA PRO A 275 -1.27 6.02 -3.51
C PRO A 275 -1.50 6.15 -2.01
N GLY A 276 -0.81 5.30 -1.25
CA GLY A 276 -0.99 5.10 0.18
C GLY A 276 -0.50 6.29 0.99
N THR A 277 0.81 6.49 1.02
CA THR A 277 1.48 7.54 1.81
C THR A 277 2.75 8.01 1.14
N THR A 278 2.99 9.32 1.18
CA THR A 278 4.30 9.93 0.89
C THR A 278 4.56 11.00 1.94
N ASP A 279 5.82 11.36 2.15
CA ASP A 279 6.26 12.41 3.07
C ASP A 279 7.18 13.42 2.33
N ARG A 280 6.70 13.99 1.22
CA ARG A 280 7.47 14.91 0.34
C ARG A 280 7.92 16.20 1.05
N PHE A 281 7.15 16.61 2.07
CA PHE A 281 7.44 17.77 2.90
C PHE A 281 8.30 17.49 4.14
N LEU A 282 8.78 16.25 4.31
CA LEU A 282 9.59 15.84 5.46
C LEU A 282 10.86 16.69 5.57
N THR A 283 11.13 17.21 6.77
CA THR A 283 12.36 17.95 7.07
C THR A 283 13.55 17.00 7.26
N SER A 284 14.77 17.54 7.24
CA SER A 284 16.03 16.87 7.61
C SER A 284 15.92 16.17 8.97
N PHE A 285 15.25 16.80 9.94
CA PHE A 285 15.00 16.22 11.27
C PHE A 285 14.15 14.93 11.21
N GLY A 286 13.05 14.95 10.46
CA GLY A 286 12.20 13.79 10.29
C GLY A 286 12.84 12.71 9.43
N LEU A 287 13.58 13.12 8.39
CA LEU A 287 14.35 12.20 7.54
C LEU A 287 15.39 11.42 8.35
N LYS A 288 16.12 12.10 9.24
CA LYS A 288 17.07 11.45 10.14
C LYS A 288 16.40 10.40 11.01
N GLU A 289 15.22 10.70 11.56
CA GLU A 289 14.45 9.76 12.37
C GLU A 289 13.97 8.55 11.54
N THR A 290 13.52 8.79 10.30
CA THR A 290 13.14 7.70 9.38
C THR A 290 14.32 6.78 9.10
N MET A 291 15.49 7.33 8.76
CA MET A 291 16.69 6.55 8.41
C MET A 291 17.24 5.77 9.60
N ASP A 292 17.47 6.46 10.72
CA ASP A 292 18.22 5.92 11.87
C ASP A 292 17.37 5.06 12.80
N VAL A 293 16.04 5.24 12.79
CA VAL A 293 15.13 4.55 13.71
C VAL A 293 14.18 3.66 12.92
N THR A 294 13.31 4.24 12.09
CA THR A 294 12.23 3.48 11.44
C THR A 294 12.78 2.41 10.50
N ASN A 295 13.65 2.80 9.56
CA ASN A 295 14.18 1.90 8.55
C ASN A 295 15.22 0.93 9.12
N ASP A 296 16.19 1.42 9.90
CA ASP A 296 17.24 0.57 10.47
C ASP A 296 16.69 -0.51 11.41
N ILE A 297 15.81 -0.14 12.35
CA ILE A 297 15.22 -1.10 13.29
C ILE A 297 14.35 -2.11 12.54
N ARG A 298 13.53 -1.65 11.59
CA ARG A 298 12.71 -2.55 10.76
C ARG A 298 13.58 -3.56 10.02
N TYR A 299 14.63 -3.10 9.34
CA TYR A 299 15.54 -3.98 8.61
C TYR A 299 16.18 -5.02 9.54
N LYS A 300 16.74 -4.58 10.67
CA LYS A 300 17.38 -5.44 11.67
C LYS A 300 16.43 -6.50 12.23
N VAL A 301 15.25 -6.09 12.70
CA VAL A 301 14.27 -7.00 13.34
C VAL A 301 13.68 -7.96 12.30
N ARG A 302 13.30 -7.46 11.13
CA ARG A 302 12.67 -8.29 10.10
C ARG A 302 13.63 -9.27 9.45
N THR A 303 14.93 -9.00 9.43
CA THR A 303 15.93 -9.98 8.99
C THR A 303 15.81 -11.28 9.78
N GLU A 304 15.72 -11.19 11.12
CA GLU A 304 15.57 -12.37 11.98
C GLU A 304 14.17 -12.99 11.87
N LYS A 305 13.13 -12.15 11.79
CA LYS A 305 11.74 -12.59 11.60
C LYS A 305 11.57 -13.42 10.32
N LEU A 306 12.13 -12.96 9.21
CA LEU A 306 12.08 -13.63 7.91
C LEU A 306 12.86 -14.94 7.94
N ARG A 307 14.05 -14.98 8.57
CA ARG A 307 14.81 -16.23 8.73
C ARG A 307 13.96 -17.32 9.41
N ILE A 308 13.34 -16.99 10.55
CA ILE A 308 12.53 -17.94 11.33
C ILE A 308 11.26 -18.35 10.57
N MET A 309 10.57 -17.41 9.93
CA MET A 309 9.40 -17.73 9.10
C MET A 309 9.78 -18.66 7.95
N LYS A 310 10.90 -18.39 7.26
CA LYS A 310 11.38 -19.21 6.14
C LYS A 310 11.71 -20.64 6.56
N GLU A 311 12.40 -20.80 7.68
CA GLU A 311 12.68 -22.13 8.26
C GLU A 311 11.39 -22.94 8.52
N GLY A 312 10.35 -22.27 9.03
CA GLY A 312 9.04 -22.89 9.23
C GLY A 312 8.33 -23.24 7.91
N MET A 313 8.37 -22.34 6.94
CA MET A 313 7.78 -22.54 5.61
C MET A 313 8.45 -23.68 4.84
N ASP A 314 9.76 -23.80 4.93
CA ASP A 314 10.54 -24.85 4.25
C ASP A 314 10.33 -26.24 4.88
N ALA A 315 9.99 -26.28 6.17
CA ALA A 315 9.76 -27.52 6.89
C ALA A 315 8.44 -28.22 6.53
N ALA A 316 7.41 -27.48 6.09
CA ALA A 316 6.10 -28.06 5.78
C ALA A 316 5.27 -27.23 4.80
N ALA A 317 4.63 -27.90 3.83
CA ALA A 317 3.76 -27.28 2.85
C ALA A 317 2.56 -26.54 3.46
N ALA A 318 2.00 -27.06 4.56
CA ALA A 318 0.94 -26.39 5.30
C ALA A 318 1.42 -25.03 5.86
N THR A 319 2.58 -25.01 6.52
CA THR A 319 3.18 -23.77 7.05
C THR A 319 3.53 -22.80 5.93
N ARG A 320 4.03 -23.29 4.78
CA ARG A 320 4.26 -22.47 3.59
C ARG A 320 2.99 -21.73 3.17
N ILE A 321 1.85 -22.40 3.11
CA ILE A 321 0.56 -21.77 2.77
C ILE A 321 0.13 -20.79 3.86
N GLN A 322 0.18 -21.20 5.13
CA GLN A 322 -0.21 -20.36 6.28
C GLN A 322 0.60 -19.05 6.37
N TYR A 323 1.90 -19.10 6.10
CA TYR A 323 2.81 -17.96 6.26
C TYR A 323 3.10 -17.22 4.97
N ALA A 324 2.67 -17.71 3.79
CA ALA A 324 2.98 -17.08 2.50
C ALA A 324 2.70 -15.56 2.51
N SER A 325 1.47 -15.16 2.86
CA SER A 325 1.09 -13.74 2.86
C SER A 325 1.82 -12.93 3.93
N LYS A 326 2.03 -13.50 5.12
CA LYS A 326 2.74 -12.85 6.23
C LYS A 326 4.21 -12.61 5.89
N TYR A 327 4.86 -13.62 5.31
CA TYR A 327 6.24 -13.56 4.87
C TYR A 327 6.41 -12.52 3.76
N ALA A 328 5.56 -12.56 2.72
CA ALA A 328 5.65 -11.63 1.60
C ALA A 328 5.48 -10.16 2.04
N SER A 329 4.51 -9.87 2.92
CA SER A 329 4.32 -8.52 3.47
C SER A 329 5.51 -8.08 4.33
N CYS A 330 6.08 -8.99 5.14
CA CYS A 330 7.26 -8.73 5.95
C CYS A 330 8.48 -8.41 5.07
N ALA A 331 8.74 -9.26 4.06
CA ALA A 331 9.86 -9.17 3.13
C ALA A 331 9.81 -7.90 2.28
N ASN A 332 8.62 -7.50 1.84
CA ASN A 332 8.45 -6.30 1.02
C ASN A 332 9.00 -5.05 1.71
N TYR A 333 8.57 -4.80 2.94
CA TYR A 333 8.98 -3.63 3.70
C TYR A 333 10.36 -3.78 4.37
N TRP A 334 10.83 -5.02 4.57
CA TRP A 334 12.22 -5.28 4.96
C TRP A 334 13.18 -4.81 3.88
N LYS A 335 12.94 -5.20 2.62
CA LYS A 335 13.76 -4.76 1.48
C LYS A 335 13.59 -3.27 1.21
N TYR A 336 12.35 -2.77 1.24
CA TYR A 336 12.06 -1.35 1.02
C TYR A 336 12.87 -0.45 1.96
N SER A 337 12.87 -0.73 3.27
CA SER A 337 13.58 0.12 4.23
C SER A 337 15.10 0.10 4.04
N HIS A 338 15.66 -1.04 3.60
CA HIS A 338 17.08 -1.15 3.31
C HIS A 338 17.47 -0.34 2.08
N GLU A 339 16.76 -0.56 0.97
CA GLU A 339 17.02 0.10 -0.31
C GLU A 339 16.70 1.60 -0.25
N GLN A 340 15.68 2.01 0.49
CA GLN A 340 15.38 3.42 0.72
C GLN A 340 16.55 4.14 1.43
N ASN A 341 17.12 3.58 2.50
CA ASN A 341 18.27 4.21 3.15
C ASN A 341 19.47 4.33 2.20
N ILE A 342 19.74 3.29 1.39
CA ILE A 342 20.80 3.33 0.37
C ILE A 342 20.53 4.45 -0.66
N ALA A 343 19.31 4.57 -1.15
CA ALA A 343 18.93 5.60 -2.11
C ALA A 343 19.06 7.01 -1.51
N LEU A 344 18.54 7.23 -0.30
CA LEU A 344 18.61 8.52 0.40
C LEU A 344 20.06 9.00 0.62
N GLU A 345 20.96 8.07 0.95
CA GLU A 345 22.39 8.36 1.08
C GLU A 345 23.03 8.71 -0.27
N ASN A 346 22.83 7.86 -1.29
CA ASN A 346 23.43 8.04 -2.62
C ASN A 346 22.96 9.32 -3.31
N LEU A 347 21.74 9.75 -3.04
CA LEU A 347 21.10 10.92 -3.65
C LEU A 347 21.31 12.20 -2.83
N ASN A 348 21.96 12.12 -1.67
CA ASN A 348 22.17 13.25 -0.75
C ASN A 348 20.85 13.96 -0.39
N THR A 349 19.76 13.20 -0.21
CA THR A 349 18.42 13.75 0.08
C THR A 349 18.43 14.60 1.37
N MET A 350 19.24 14.23 2.36
CA MET A 350 19.45 15.04 3.56
C MET A 350 19.91 16.48 3.23
N GLY A 351 20.89 16.61 2.34
CA GLY A 351 21.41 17.91 1.93
C GLY A 351 20.38 18.77 1.20
N GLU A 352 19.51 18.16 0.39
CA GLU A 352 18.41 18.87 -0.28
C GLU A 352 17.33 19.33 0.71
N LYS A 353 16.96 18.51 1.71
CA LYS A 353 16.03 18.95 2.77
C LYS A 353 16.60 20.12 3.58
N GLU A 354 17.86 20.05 4.00
CA GLU A 354 18.52 21.15 4.71
C GLU A 354 18.60 22.43 3.86
N LYS A 355 18.74 22.30 2.53
CA LYS A 355 18.74 23.44 1.62
C LYS A 355 17.37 24.12 1.58
N ILE A 356 16.30 23.36 1.42
CA ILE A 356 14.91 23.88 1.47
C ILE A 356 14.68 24.62 2.80
N GLU A 357 15.13 24.05 3.91
CA GLU A 357 14.99 24.65 5.25
C GLU A 357 15.75 25.98 5.39
N ARG A 358 16.97 26.08 4.83
CA ARG A 358 17.74 27.33 4.79
C ARG A 358 17.05 28.38 3.94
N GLU A 359 16.55 28.00 2.76
CA GLU A 359 15.83 28.90 1.85
C GLU A 359 14.53 29.42 2.49
N PHE A 360 13.75 28.52 3.08
CA PHE A 360 12.56 28.85 3.87
C PHE A 360 12.89 29.82 5.01
N THR A 361 13.93 29.53 5.79
CA THR A 361 14.34 30.38 6.92
C THR A 361 14.75 31.77 6.47
N ALA A 362 15.47 31.88 5.35
CA ALA A 362 15.86 33.16 4.76
C ALA A 362 14.63 33.95 4.28
N TRP A 363 13.69 33.29 3.59
CA TRP A 363 12.44 33.89 3.13
C TRP A 363 11.58 34.38 4.31
N VAL A 364 11.43 33.57 5.37
CA VAL A 364 10.67 33.93 6.57
C VAL A 364 11.29 35.16 7.26
N ASN A 365 12.61 35.19 7.45
CA ASN A 365 13.28 36.27 8.17
C ASN A 365 13.34 37.60 7.40
N ALA A 366 13.09 37.59 6.10
CA ALA A 366 13.09 38.78 5.27
C ALA A 366 11.83 39.66 5.43
N ASP A 367 10.80 39.23 6.18
CA ASP A 367 9.62 40.05 6.49
C ASP A 367 9.10 39.80 7.93
N PRO A 368 8.81 40.86 8.71
CA PRO A 368 8.32 40.72 10.07
C PRO A 368 7.00 39.94 10.21
N ALA A 369 6.06 40.08 9.27
CA ALA A 369 4.78 39.36 9.30
C ALA A 369 4.97 37.86 8.97
N ARG A 370 5.83 37.53 8.00
CA ARG A 370 6.24 36.13 7.76
C ARG A 370 6.91 35.53 8.98
N LYS A 371 7.83 36.27 9.61
CA LYS A 371 8.51 35.84 10.85
C LYS A 371 7.52 35.60 11.99
N ALA A 372 6.52 36.47 12.17
CA ALA A 372 5.49 36.30 13.18
C ALA A 372 4.64 35.05 12.96
N LYS A 373 4.37 34.69 11.69
CA LYS A 373 3.52 33.54 11.34
C LYS A 373 4.28 32.20 11.30
N TYR A 374 5.47 32.18 10.69
CA TYR A 374 6.20 30.95 10.35
C TYR A 374 7.50 30.77 11.12
N GLY A 375 7.98 31.78 11.85
CA GLY A 375 9.33 31.81 12.43
C GLY A 375 9.67 30.66 13.38
N ASN A 376 8.66 30.01 13.97
CA ASN A 376 8.84 28.89 14.88
C ASN A 376 8.61 27.52 14.23
N ALA A 377 8.25 27.43 12.95
CA ALA A 377 7.85 26.17 12.30
C ALA A 377 8.95 25.11 12.40
N LEU A 378 10.15 25.40 11.90
CA LEU A 378 11.28 24.46 11.93
C LEU A 378 11.79 24.18 13.36
N THR A 379 11.69 25.15 14.27
CA THR A 379 12.05 24.94 15.69
C THR A 379 11.12 23.91 16.34
N LEU A 380 9.80 24.04 16.14
CA LEU A 380 8.82 23.09 16.67
C LEU A 380 9.07 21.66 16.15
N ILE A 381 9.38 21.52 14.85
CA ILE A 381 9.67 20.23 14.23
C ILE A 381 10.95 19.65 14.84
N LYS A 382 12.04 20.42 14.85
CA LYS A 382 13.34 19.99 15.38
C LYS A 382 13.25 19.54 16.83
N GLU A 383 12.74 20.39 17.71
CA GLU A 383 12.63 20.10 19.14
C GLU A 383 11.69 18.92 19.39
N GLY A 384 10.62 18.79 18.58
CA GLY A 384 9.71 17.66 18.62
C GLY A 384 10.41 16.34 18.31
N TYR A 385 11.16 16.25 17.22
CA TYR A 385 11.92 15.04 16.86
C TYR A 385 13.03 14.73 17.87
N GLU A 386 13.81 15.73 18.29
CA GLU A 386 14.88 15.54 19.29
C GLU A 386 14.33 14.99 20.62
N ALA A 387 13.19 15.51 21.08
CA ALA A 387 12.54 15.02 22.30
C ALA A 387 11.93 13.62 22.13
N MET A 388 11.40 13.31 20.94
CA MET A 388 10.70 12.05 20.65
C MET A 388 11.64 10.89 20.39
N HIS A 389 12.87 11.14 19.92
CA HIS A 389 13.85 10.13 19.52
C HIS A 389 13.99 8.92 20.47
N PRO A 390 14.28 9.07 21.79
CA PRO A 390 14.42 7.92 22.68
C PRO A 390 13.13 7.09 22.83
N TYR A 391 11.96 7.74 22.76
CA TYR A 391 10.66 7.07 22.82
C TYR A 391 10.33 6.36 21.51
N ASN A 392 10.69 6.94 20.37
CA ASN A 392 10.51 6.34 19.06
C ASN A 392 11.36 5.08 18.87
N VAL A 393 12.60 5.05 19.38
CA VAL A 393 13.42 3.83 19.39
C VAL A 393 12.71 2.72 20.16
N ALA A 394 12.26 3.00 21.39
CA ALA A 394 11.53 2.03 22.20
C ALA A 394 10.20 1.59 21.54
N MET A 395 9.46 2.54 20.95
CA MET A 395 8.22 2.27 20.23
C MET A 395 8.44 1.39 19.00
N SER A 396 9.50 1.64 18.23
CA SER A 396 9.81 0.88 17.01
C SER A 396 10.14 -0.57 17.33
N TYR A 397 10.97 -0.83 18.35
CA TYR A 397 11.19 -2.19 18.84
C TYR A 397 9.93 -2.81 19.47
N MET A 398 9.12 -2.02 20.19
CA MET A 398 7.85 -2.49 20.75
C MET A 398 6.91 -2.97 19.65
N GLN A 399 6.83 -2.25 18.54
CA GLN A 399 5.99 -2.64 17.40
C GLN A 399 6.59 -3.84 16.65
N GLU A 400 7.83 -3.71 16.15
CA GLU A 400 8.44 -4.70 15.24
C GLU A 400 8.85 -6.01 15.93
N ALA A 401 9.37 -5.94 17.17
CA ALA A 401 9.95 -7.11 17.85
C ALA A 401 9.07 -7.68 18.97
N ALA A 402 8.23 -6.86 19.61
CA ALA A 402 7.44 -7.31 20.77
C ALA A 402 5.96 -7.54 20.44
N LEU A 403 5.16 -6.48 20.32
CA LEU A 403 3.70 -6.56 20.20
C LEU A 403 3.25 -7.17 18.86
N GLN A 404 3.93 -6.85 17.75
CA GLN A 404 3.65 -7.41 16.41
C GLN A 404 4.79 -8.32 15.90
N GLY A 405 5.75 -8.66 16.76
CA GLY A 405 6.85 -9.57 16.44
C GLY A 405 6.32 -11.01 16.30
N PRO A 406 6.12 -11.73 17.42
CA PRO A 406 5.23 -12.89 17.49
C PRO A 406 3.75 -12.48 17.37
N GLU A 407 2.91 -13.45 17.01
CA GLU A 407 1.49 -13.31 16.71
C GLU A 407 0.61 -13.41 17.98
N VAL A 408 0.98 -14.29 18.93
CA VAL A 408 0.16 -14.59 20.11
C VAL A 408 -0.07 -13.39 21.04
N PRO A 409 0.92 -12.52 21.34
CA PRO A 409 0.72 -11.50 22.37
C PRO A 409 -0.40 -10.52 22.06
N LEU A 410 -0.44 -9.95 20.85
CA LEU A 410 -1.50 -9.02 20.46
C LEU A 410 -2.85 -9.73 20.37
N PHE A 411 -2.89 -10.94 19.80
CA PHE A 411 -4.10 -11.76 19.74
C PHE A 411 -4.68 -12.04 21.13
N ALA A 412 -3.85 -12.51 22.06
CA ALA A 412 -4.24 -12.80 23.43
C ALA A 412 -4.79 -11.57 24.14
N PHE A 413 -4.13 -10.41 23.99
CA PHE A 413 -4.62 -9.15 24.56
C PHE A 413 -5.99 -8.75 23.98
N GLN A 414 -6.15 -8.78 22.66
CA GLN A 414 -7.41 -8.39 22.00
C GLN A 414 -8.58 -9.30 22.39
N VAL A 415 -8.35 -10.61 22.41
CA VAL A 415 -9.38 -11.58 22.83
C VAL A 415 -9.70 -11.40 24.31
N ALA A 416 -8.70 -11.29 25.19
CA ALA A 416 -8.93 -11.11 26.61
C ALA A 416 -9.66 -9.81 26.94
N ASN A 417 -9.30 -8.69 26.31
CA ASN A 417 -9.97 -7.40 26.49
C ASN A 417 -11.44 -7.44 26.00
N THR A 418 -11.72 -8.17 24.93
CA THR A 418 -13.10 -8.40 24.46
C THR A 418 -13.87 -9.30 25.43
N LEU A 419 -13.20 -10.32 25.98
CA LEU A 419 -13.78 -11.24 26.94
C LEU A 419 -14.08 -10.56 28.28
N GLU A 420 -13.22 -9.66 28.75
CA GLU A 420 -13.47 -8.85 29.95
C GLU A 420 -14.78 -8.07 29.83
N LYS A 421 -15.02 -7.43 28.68
CA LYS A 421 -16.30 -6.76 28.38
C LYS A 421 -17.48 -7.73 28.36
N ALA A 422 -17.29 -8.93 27.82
CA ALA A 422 -18.33 -9.95 27.78
C ALA A 422 -18.67 -10.51 29.17
N LEU A 423 -17.74 -10.46 30.13
CA LEU A 423 -17.91 -10.97 31.49
C LEU A 423 -18.26 -9.89 32.51
N ASP A 424 -18.24 -8.62 32.11
CA ASP A 424 -18.71 -7.52 32.93
C ASP A 424 -20.17 -7.78 33.38
N ALA A 425 -20.43 -7.52 34.66
CA ALA A 425 -21.74 -7.70 35.26
C ALA A 425 -22.79 -6.80 34.61
N ASP A 426 -22.38 -5.61 34.15
CA ASP A 426 -23.24 -4.58 33.59
C ASP A 426 -23.48 -4.77 32.08
N THR A 427 -22.75 -5.68 31.42
CA THR A 427 -22.94 -5.93 29.98
C THR A 427 -24.26 -6.69 29.74
N PRO A 428 -25.16 -6.18 28.87
CA PRO A 428 -26.41 -6.85 28.50
C PRO A 428 -26.19 -8.21 27.86
N ALA A 429 -27.09 -9.18 28.08
CA ALA A 429 -26.95 -10.55 27.60
C ALA A 429 -26.75 -10.67 26.08
N GLU A 430 -27.45 -9.85 25.29
CA GLU A 430 -27.30 -9.79 23.84
C GLU A 430 -25.89 -9.36 23.42
N MET A 431 -25.34 -8.33 24.08
CA MET A 431 -23.97 -7.85 23.85
C MET A 431 -22.94 -8.91 24.25
N LYS A 432 -23.19 -9.68 25.32
CA LYS A 432 -22.32 -10.81 25.71
C LYS A 432 -22.23 -11.85 24.59
N GLY A 433 -23.37 -12.22 24.01
CA GLY A 433 -23.43 -13.14 22.86
C GLY A 433 -22.64 -12.60 21.67
N MET A 434 -22.82 -11.32 21.33
CA MET A 434 -22.09 -10.67 20.23
C MET A 434 -20.57 -10.67 20.44
N TYR A 435 -20.09 -10.38 21.66
CA TYR A 435 -18.66 -10.42 21.96
C TYR A 435 -18.07 -11.83 21.84
N LEU A 436 -18.76 -12.85 22.35
CA LEU A 436 -18.30 -14.24 22.26
C LEU A 436 -18.25 -14.71 20.80
N GLU A 437 -19.24 -14.38 19.99
CA GLU A 437 -19.24 -14.70 18.56
C GLU A 437 -18.14 -13.94 17.80
N ALA A 438 -17.90 -12.67 18.13
CA ALA A 438 -16.78 -11.91 17.58
C ALA A 438 -15.42 -12.55 17.94
N ILE A 439 -15.26 -13.01 19.18
CA ILE A 439 -14.05 -13.73 19.61
C ILE A 439 -13.87 -15.02 18.81
N LYS A 440 -14.91 -15.86 18.69
CA LYS A 440 -14.82 -17.12 17.93
C LYS A 440 -14.47 -16.87 16.47
N LYS A 441 -15.10 -15.87 15.84
CA LYS A 441 -14.81 -15.50 14.45
C LYS A 441 -13.36 -15.04 14.27
N ASN A 442 -12.86 -14.21 15.19
CA ASN A 442 -11.46 -13.76 15.17
C ASN A 442 -10.50 -14.94 15.40
N ALA A 443 -10.79 -15.81 16.37
CA ALA A 443 -9.99 -16.99 16.67
C ALA A 443 -9.88 -17.95 15.48
N ALA A 444 -11.00 -18.26 14.81
CA ALA A 444 -11.00 -19.12 13.63
C ALA A 444 -10.12 -18.54 12.51
N GLY A 445 -10.17 -17.22 12.29
CA GLY A 445 -9.30 -16.54 11.34
C GLY A 445 -7.82 -16.59 11.73
N PHE A 446 -7.51 -16.35 13.02
CA PHE A 446 -6.16 -16.42 13.55
C PHE A 446 -5.55 -17.83 13.44
N PHE A 447 -6.26 -18.85 13.93
CA PHE A 447 -5.73 -20.22 14.01
C PHE A 447 -5.58 -20.90 12.65
N LYS A 448 -6.33 -20.46 11.63
CA LYS A 448 -6.18 -20.94 10.25
C LYS A 448 -4.73 -20.78 9.76
N ASP A 449 -4.13 -19.62 9.99
CA ASP A 449 -2.80 -19.26 9.49
C ASP A 449 -1.72 -19.27 10.58
N PHE A 450 -2.04 -19.73 11.78
CA PHE A 450 -1.13 -19.78 12.91
C PHE A 450 -0.33 -21.08 12.95
N ASN A 451 0.98 -20.97 13.17
CA ASN A 451 1.83 -22.10 13.50
C ASN A 451 2.54 -21.84 14.84
N LYS A 452 2.19 -22.65 15.85
CA LYS A 452 2.70 -22.52 17.22
C LYS A 452 4.23 -22.59 17.32
N ASP A 453 4.87 -23.40 16.49
CA ASP A 453 6.32 -23.62 16.57
C ASP A 453 7.09 -22.45 15.95
N VAL A 454 6.57 -21.89 14.85
CA VAL A 454 7.10 -20.65 14.26
C VAL A 454 6.93 -19.50 15.24
N ASP A 455 5.74 -19.30 15.81
CA ASP A 455 5.47 -18.23 16.77
C ASP A 455 6.33 -18.32 18.03
N LYS A 456 6.51 -19.52 18.59
CA LYS A 456 7.40 -19.78 19.73
C LYS A 456 8.84 -19.35 19.42
N ASN A 457 9.34 -19.69 18.24
CA ASN A 457 10.70 -19.32 17.83
C ASN A 457 10.84 -17.81 17.60
N LEU A 458 9.83 -17.18 16.97
CA LEU A 458 9.74 -15.73 16.83
C LEU A 458 9.75 -15.04 18.20
N MET A 459 8.93 -15.50 19.14
CA MET A 459 8.85 -14.92 20.47
C MET A 459 10.18 -14.98 21.22
N ALA A 460 10.88 -16.12 21.15
CA ALA A 460 12.17 -16.28 21.81
C ALA A 460 13.22 -15.29 21.24
N ALA A 461 13.37 -15.26 19.91
CA ALA A 461 14.38 -14.43 19.25
C ALA A 461 14.04 -12.93 19.36
N LEU A 462 12.79 -12.55 19.08
CA LEU A 462 12.42 -11.14 18.97
C LEU A 462 12.28 -10.47 20.36
N PHE A 463 11.85 -11.18 21.41
CA PHE A 463 11.86 -10.62 22.76
C PHE A 463 13.28 -10.41 23.29
N LYS A 464 14.23 -11.26 22.89
CA LYS A 464 15.64 -11.02 23.17
C LYS A 464 16.14 -9.77 22.45
N ILE A 465 15.83 -9.61 21.16
CA ILE A 465 16.17 -8.40 20.41
C ILE A 465 15.58 -7.15 21.10
N TYR A 466 14.32 -7.20 21.55
CA TYR A 466 13.72 -6.10 22.30
C TYR A 466 14.52 -5.80 23.58
N SER A 467 14.76 -6.81 24.42
CA SER A 467 15.46 -6.62 25.70
C SER A 467 16.89 -6.11 25.55
N ASP A 468 17.60 -6.48 24.48
CA ASP A 468 18.99 -6.09 24.24
C ASP A 468 19.12 -4.65 23.72
N ASN A 469 18.07 -4.09 23.11
CA ASN A 469 18.14 -2.81 22.39
C ASN A 469 17.25 -1.70 22.98
N VAL A 470 16.36 -2.03 23.92
CA VAL A 470 15.48 -1.04 24.55
C VAL A 470 15.95 -0.77 25.98
N ALA A 471 15.91 0.50 26.39
CA ALA A 471 16.29 0.92 27.74
C ALA A 471 15.41 0.25 28.82
N ALA A 472 16.00 -0.07 29.96
CA ALA A 472 15.39 -0.92 30.99
C ALA A 472 14.09 -0.33 31.58
N GLU A 473 13.95 0.99 31.61
CA GLU A 473 12.73 1.69 32.04
C GLU A 473 11.52 1.44 31.13
N TRP A 474 11.76 1.00 29.89
CA TRP A 474 10.75 0.60 28.92
C TRP A 474 10.64 -0.92 28.79
N HIS A 475 11.25 -1.69 29.69
CA HIS A 475 11.05 -3.14 29.72
C HIS A 475 9.66 -3.47 30.28
N PRO A 476 8.78 -4.11 29.48
CA PRO A 476 7.48 -4.56 29.97
C PRO A 476 7.66 -5.68 30.99
N GLU A 477 6.65 -5.88 31.85
CA GLU A 477 6.77 -6.83 32.96
C GLU A 477 7.07 -8.26 32.50
N VAL A 478 6.68 -8.65 31.29
CA VAL A 478 7.07 -9.94 30.71
C VAL A 478 8.59 -10.09 30.56
N ILE A 479 9.33 -9.04 30.18
CA ILE A 479 10.79 -9.08 30.08
C ILE A 479 11.40 -9.20 31.48
N ASN A 480 10.87 -8.48 32.46
CA ASN A 480 11.28 -8.63 33.86
C ASN A 480 11.02 -10.05 34.39
N LEU A 481 9.88 -10.63 34.05
CA LEU A 481 9.50 -12.00 34.39
C LEU A 481 10.49 -13.01 33.79
N ILE A 482 10.84 -12.87 32.50
CA ILE A 482 11.82 -13.70 31.81
C ILE A 482 13.17 -13.62 32.52
N ASN A 483 13.66 -12.41 32.77
CA ASN A 483 14.95 -12.19 33.41
C ASN A 483 15.00 -12.77 34.85
N LYS A 484 13.93 -12.60 35.63
CA LYS A 484 13.88 -13.07 37.03
C LYS A 484 13.61 -14.59 37.16
N LYS A 485 12.54 -15.07 36.53
CA LYS A 485 12.04 -16.47 36.67
C LYS A 485 12.78 -17.43 35.74
N TYR A 486 13.09 -17.00 34.52
CA TYR A 486 13.73 -17.84 33.51
C TYR A 486 15.23 -17.56 33.34
N LYS A 487 15.80 -16.62 34.14
CA LYS A 487 17.22 -16.26 34.13
C LYS A 487 17.70 -15.78 32.75
N GLY A 488 16.85 -15.03 32.06
CA GLY A 488 17.13 -14.52 30.71
C GLY A 488 17.07 -15.58 29.61
N ASN A 489 16.51 -16.77 29.89
CA ASN A 489 16.30 -17.81 28.89
C ASN A 489 14.93 -17.62 28.20
N TYR A 490 14.96 -16.95 27.06
CA TYR A 490 13.77 -16.59 26.27
C TYR A 490 13.11 -17.82 25.63
N GLU A 491 13.90 -18.81 25.23
CA GLU A 491 13.44 -20.06 24.61
C GLU A 491 12.60 -20.87 25.60
N LYS A 492 13.03 -20.97 26.86
CA LYS A 492 12.31 -21.67 27.92
C LYS A 492 11.00 -20.98 28.26
N PHE A 493 10.98 -19.65 28.27
CA PHE A 493 9.74 -18.89 28.46
C PHE A 493 8.78 -19.11 27.29
N ALA A 494 9.24 -18.90 26.06
CA ALA A 494 8.43 -19.05 24.85
C ALA A 494 7.86 -20.47 24.75
N LYS A 495 8.66 -21.50 25.08
CA LYS A 495 8.20 -22.88 25.15
C LYS A 495 7.09 -23.06 26.20
N GLU A 496 7.27 -22.55 27.42
CA GLU A 496 6.24 -22.68 28.45
C GLU A 496 4.94 -21.96 28.06
N LEU A 497 5.02 -20.76 27.48
CA LEU A 497 3.87 -20.02 26.99
C LEU A 497 3.16 -20.78 25.87
N SER A 498 3.90 -21.23 24.84
CA SER A 498 3.39 -22.05 23.73
C SER A 498 2.67 -23.29 24.24
N ASP A 499 3.26 -24.01 25.18
CA ASP A 499 2.72 -25.28 25.69
C ASP A 499 1.51 -25.09 26.60
N LYS A 500 1.37 -23.96 27.31
CA LYS A 500 0.37 -23.81 28.38
C LYS A 500 -0.71 -22.76 28.14
N SER A 501 -0.46 -21.75 27.32
CA SER A 501 -1.42 -20.65 27.16
C SER A 501 -2.71 -21.10 26.49
N ILE A 502 -3.82 -20.50 26.91
CA ILE A 502 -5.14 -20.65 26.31
C ILE A 502 -5.13 -20.18 24.85
N PHE A 503 -4.29 -19.20 24.50
CA PHE A 503 -4.31 -18.49 23.21
C PHE A 503 -3.43 -19.11 22.13
N THR A 504 -2.76 -20.23 22.41
CA THR A 504 -1.85 -20.88 21.45
C THR A 504 -2.42 -22.15 20.84
N ASP A 505 -3.67 -22.47 21.14
CA ASP A 505 -4.38 -23.63 20.61
C ASP A 505 -5.89 -23.36 20.56
N GLU A 506 -6.50 -23.61 19.40
CA GLU A 506 -7.91 -23.30 19.16
C GLU A 506 -8.84 -24.11 20.07
N ALA A 507 -8.54 -25.39 20.29
CA ALA A 507 -9.36 -26.25 21.14
C ALA A 507 -9.31 -25.80 22.61
N ARG A 508 -8.14 -25.39 23.11
CA ARG A 508 -8.02 -24.81 24.45
C ARG A 508 -8.77 -23.48 24.58
N LEU A 509 -8.66 -22.59 23.59
CA LEU A 509 -9.43 -21.35 23.61
C LEU A 509 -10.93 -21.61 23.61
N ASN A 510 -11.41 -22.47 22.71
CA ASN A 510 -12.84 -22.81 22.62
C ASN A 510 -13.35 -23.45 23.92
N ALA A 511 -12.61 -24.39 24.50
CA ALA A 511 -12.95 -25.00 25.78
C ALA A 511 -12.97 -23.97 26.93
N PHE A 512 -12.07 -22.98 26.91
CA PHE A 512 -12.09 -21.89 27.88
C PHE A 512 -13.32 -20.98 27.70
N LEU A 513 -13.73 -20.69 26.46
CA LEU A 513 -14.88 -19.85 26.16
C LEU A 513 -16.24 -20.47 26.54
N GLU A 514 -16.33 -21.79 26.71
CA GLU A 514 -17.54 -22.44 27.24
C GLU A 514 -17.85 -22.01 28.68
N LYS A 515 -16.80 -21.85 29.50
CA LYS A 515 -16.89 -21.49 30.92
C LYS A 515 -15.72 -20.58 31.30
N PRO A 516 -15.72 -19.32 30.82
CA PRO A 516 -14.59 -18.43 31.02
C PRO A 516 -14.44 -18.06 32.50
N ASP A 517 -13.20 -18.06 32.96
CA ASP A 517 -12.82 -17.81 34.35
C ASP A 517 -11.71 -16.76 34.41
N MET A 518 -12.04 -15.59 34.97
CA MET A 518 -11.10 -14.48 35.07
C MET A 518 -9.88 -14.78 35.94
N LYS A 519 -9.99 -15.65 36.96
CA LYS A 519 -8.83 -16.05 37.77
C LYS A 519 -7.87 -16.92 36.98
N LYS A 520 -8.37 -17.74 36.06
CA LYS A 520 -7.53 -18.51 35.13
C LYS A 520 -6.92 -17.60 34.07
N LEU A 521 -7.71 -16.71 33.46
CA LEU A 521 -7.22 -15.76 32.46
C LEU A 521 -6.09 -14.88 33.01
N ASN A 522 -6.26 -14.32 34.22
CA ASN A 522 -5.26 -13.47 34.86
C ASN A 522 -3.93 -14.19 35.21
N LYS A 523 -3.88 -15.52 35.09
CA LYS A 523 -2.67 -16.34 35.27
C LYS A 523 -2.12 -16.89 33.96
N ASP A 524 -2.80 -16.66 32.84
CA ASP A 524 -2.39 -17.14 31.53
C ASP A 524 -1.15 -16.35 31.03
N LEU A 525 -0.09 -17.08 30.63
CA LEU A 525 1.14 -16.45 30.18
C LEU A 525 0.97 -15.65 28.89
N GLY A 526 0.08 -16.07 27.98
CA GLY A 526 -0.23 -15.33 26.75
C GLY A 526 -0.89 -14.00 27.06
N TYR A 527 -1.91 -14.00 27.95
CA TYR A 527 -2.56 -12.76 28.38
C TYR A 527 -1.63 -11.83 29.16
N ILE A 528 -0.87 -12.35 30.13
CA ILE A 528 0.10 -11.55 30.90
C ILE A 528 1.11 -10.89 29.96
N THR A 529 1.60 -11.64 28.97
CA THR A 529 2.52 -11.13 27.95
C THR A 529 1.88 -10.00 27.16
N GLY A 530 0.76 -10.28 26.47
CA GLY A 530 0.07 -9.30 25.64
C GLY A 530 -0.31 -8.02 26.39
N LYS A 531 -0.85 -8.16 27.61
CA LYS A 531 -1.20 -7.04 28.47
C LYS A 531 0.00 -6.18 28.83
N SER A 532 1.08 -6.79 29.33
CA SER A 532 2.27 -6.03 29.76
C SER A 532 2.95 -5.29 28.60
N LEU A 533 2.95 -5.86 27.39
CA LEU A 533 3.43 -5.20 26.17
C LEU A 533 2.55 -4.01 25.82
N PHE A 534 1.23 -4.20 25.82
CA PHE A 534 0.29 -3.16 25.45
C PHE A 534 0.28 -1.98 26.43
N GLU A 535 0.45 -2.23 27.74
CA GLU A 535 0.58 -1.18 28.76
C GLU A 535 1.79 -0.27 28.48
N VAL A 536 2.96 -0.84 28.15
CA VAL A 536 4.14 -0.05 27.77
C VAL A 536 3.94 0.67 26.44
N TYR A 537 3.33 0.01 25.45
CA TYR A 537 2.96 0.65 24.18
C TYR A 537 2.07 1.89 24.38
N GLN A 538 1.06 1.79 25.25
CA GLN A 538 0.19 2.92 25.59
C GLN A 538 0.94 4.03 26.32
N LYS A 539 1.81 3.69 27.27
CA LYS A 539 2.63 4.66 27.99
C LYS A 539 3.53 5.43 27.01
N LEU A 540 4.28 4.73 26.15
CA LEU A 540 5.12 5.36 25.12
C LEU A 540 4.31 6.27 24.20
N SER A 541 3.12 5.82 23.77
CA SER A 541 2.22 6.65 22.94
C SER A 541 1.79 7.93 23.65
N GLY A 542 1.51 7.85 24.95
CA GLY A 542 1.14 8.99 25.79
C GLY A 542 2.27 10.02 25.93
N GLU A 543 3.50 9.55 26.20
CA GLU A 543 4.69 10.42 26.33
C GLU A 543 4.98 11.19 25.03
N MET A 544 4.77 10.55 23.87
CA MET A 544 5.03 11.17 22.56
C MET A 544 3.90 12.10 22.09
N SER A 545 2.74 12.10 22.75
CA SER A 545 1.54 12.80 22.25
C SER A 545 1.77 14.30 22.09
N SER A 546 2.39 14.97 23.06
CA SER A 546 2.68 16.41 22.99
C SER A 546 3.78 16.73 21.97
N MET A 547 4.77 15.85 21.81
CA MET A 547 5.85 16.00 20.84
C MET A 547 5.31 15.92 19.41
N ARG A 548 4.43 14.95 19.15
CA ARG A 548 3.72 14.81 17.87
C ARG A 548 2.83 16.01 17.57
N SER A 549 2.19 16.58 18.60
CA SER A 549 1.39 17.81 18.47
C SER A 549 2.25 19.00 18.02
N ASN A 550 3.46 19.15 18.58
CA ASN A 550 4.40 20.18 18.13
C ASN A 550 4.89 19.97 16.70
N ILE A 551 5.24 18.72 16.34
CA ILE A 551 5.67 18.36 14.97
C ILE A 551 4.55 18.70 13.99
N ALA A 552 3.32 18.22 14.21
CA ALA A 552 2.18 18.48 13.34
C ALA A 552 1.88 19.98 13.16
N LYS A 553 1.99 20.78 14.23
CA LYS A 553 1.88 22.24 14.15
C LYS A 553 2.98 22.84 13.27
N GLY A 554 4.21 22.40 13.50
CA GLY A 554 5.38 22.83 12.75
C GLY A 554 5.25 22.50 11.27
N ASP A 555 4.88 21.26 10.93
CA ASP A 555 4.70 20.78 9.56
C ASP A 555 3.61 21.57 8.84
N ARG A 556 2.43 21.77 9.46
CA ARG A 556 1.38 22.60 8.89
C ARG A 556 1.89 23.99 8.54
N LEU A 557 2.62 24.64 9.46
CA LEU A 557 3.14 25.99 9.25
C LEU A 557 4.25 26.02 8.18
N PHE A 558 5.11 25.00 8.17
CA PHE A 558 6.18 24.85 7.21
C PHE A 558 5.62 24.68 5.80
N VAL A 559 4.71 23.73 5.59
CA VAL A 559 4.06 23.48 4.30
C VAL A 559 3.23 24.68 3.84
N ASN A 560 2.51 25.33 4.75
CA ASN A 560 1.80 26.58 4.42
C ASN A 560 2.76 27.66 3.93
N GLY A 561 3.90 27.81 4.59
CA GLY A 561 4.90 28.80 4.22
C GLY A 561 5.65 28.45 2.94
N LEU A 562 5.92 27.17 2.65
CA LEU A 562 6.48 26.72 1.37
C LEU A 562 5.56 27.08 0.19
N MET A 563 4.27 26.78 0.30
CA MET A 563 3.29 27.16 -0.71
C MET A 563 3.20 28.69 -0.89
N ALA A 564 3.33 29.45 0.20
CA ALA A 564 3.35 30.92 0.15
C ALA A 564 4.66 31.49 -0.41
N MET A 565 5.77 30.78 -0.28
CA MET A 565 7.07 31.15 -0.84
C MET A 565 7.08 31.01 -2.37
N GLU A 566 6.40 30.00 -2.90
CA GLU A 566 6.31 29.72 -4.34
C GLU A 566 4.85 29.69 -4.84
N PRO A 567 4.13 30.83 -4.87
CA PRO A 567 2.69 30.86 -5.17
C PRO A 567 2.34 30.48 -6.62
N ASN A 568 3.33 30.51 -7.53
CA ASN A 568 3.15 30.13 -8.94
C ASN A 568 3.49 28.66 -9.20
N LYS A 569 4.07 27.93 -8.23
CA LYS A 569 4.35 26.51 -8.36
C LYS A 569 3.04 25.73 -8.21
N VAL A 570 2.83 24.74 -9.06
CA VAL A 570 1.72 23.80 -8.90
C VAL A 570 2.18 22.73 -7.91
N TRP A 571 1.58 22.71 -6.74
CA TRP A 571 1.94 21.77 -5.67
C TRP A 571 1.08 20.51 -5.72
N ALA A 572 1.70 19.34 -5.55
CA ALA A 572 1.00 18.09 -5.30
C ALA A 572 1.02 17.78 -3.79
N PRO A 573 -0.11 17.38 -3.18
CA PRO A 573 -0.13 17.01 -1.77
C PRO A 573 0.43 15.60 -1.57
N ASN A 574 0.94 15.34 -0.36
CA ASN A 574 1.31 14.00 0.07
C ASN A 574 0.18 12.99 -0.20
N ALA A 575 0.52 11.77 -0.59
CA ALA A 575 -0.43 10.69 -0.74
C ALA A 575 -1.07 10.32 0.61
N ASN A 576 -2.35 9.94 0.57
CA ASN A 576 -3.13 9.61 1.77
C ASN A 576 -4.28 8.62 1.45
N SER A 577 -4.02 7.65 0.58
CA SER A 577 -4.99 6.64 0.11
C SER A 577 -6.24 7.19 -0.57
N THR A 578 -6.13 8.39 -1.15
CA THR A 578 -7.14 9.00 -2.02
C THR A 578 -6.76 8.83 -3.48
N ILE A 579 -7.73 8.88 -4.40
CA ILE A 579 -7.45 8.76 -5.83
C ILE A 579 -6.64 9.94 -6.36
N ARG A 580 -5.54 9.64 -7.06
CA ARG A 580 -4.62 10.61 -7.69
C ARG A 580 -4.37 10.24 -9.16
N LEU A 581 -3.93 11.23 -9.93
CA LEU A 581 -3.35 11.05 -11.26
C LEU A 581 -1.86 11.34 -11.21
N THR A 582 -1.05 10.54 -11.88
CA THR A 582 0.30 10.90 -12.33
C THR A 582 0.41 10.67 -13.84
N TYR A 583 1.28 11.41 -14.53
CA TYR A 583 1.48 11.27 -15.98
C TYR A 583 2.96 11.44 -16.34
N GLY A 584 3.34 10.88 -17.48
CA GLY A 584 4.71 10.85 -17.96
C GLY A 584 4.80 10.06 -19.27
N ASN A 585 5.91 9.38 -19.46
CA ASN A 585 6.21 8.61 -20.65
C ASN A 585 6.85 7.27 -20.31
N VAL A 586 6.68 6.30 -21.22
CA VAL A 586 7.54 5.10 -21.28
C VAL A 586 8.97 5.57 -21.50
N LYS A 587 9.91 5.16 -20.64
CA LYS A 587 11.24 5.78 -20.65
C LYS A 587 12.36 4.90 -20.11
N SER A 588 13.38 4.66 -20.93
CA SER A 588 14.64 4.03 -20.52
C SER A 588 15.40 4.87 -19.47
N TYR A 589 16.39 4.30 -18.78
CA TYR A 589 17.20 5.07 -17.82
C TYR A 589 18.62 4.52 -17.64
N LYS A 590 19.47 5.32 -16.98
CA LYS A 590 20.85 4.97 -16.63
C LYS A 590 20.97 4.93 -15.11
N PRO A 591 20.96 3.75 -14.48
CA PRO A 591 21.02 3.64 -13.02
C PRO A 591 22.38 4.08 -12.44
N ARG A 592 23.46 3.92 -13.21
CA ARG A 592 24.84 4.23 -12.82
C ARG A 592 25.74 4.31 -14.05
N ASP A 593 27.00 4.70 -13.84
CA ASP A 593 28.01 4.77 -14.90
C ASP A 593 28.12 3.44 -15.67
N ALA A 594 28.31 3.54 -16.98
CA ALA A 594 28.39 2.44 -17.95
C ALA A 594 27.19 1.47 -18.02
N VAL A 595 26.11 1.69 -17.28
CA VAL A 595 24.90 0.84 -17.30
C VAL A 595 23.73 1.60 -17.93
N PHE A 596 23.06 0.95 -18.88
CA PHE A 596 21.83 1.43 -19.49
C PHE A 596 20.77 0.35 -19.35
N TYR A 597 19.61 0.71 -18.82
CA TYR A 597 18.45 -0.15 -18.79
C TYR A 597 17.42 0.34 -19.80
N ASP A 598 17.05 -0.57 -20.70
CA ASP A 598 16.01 -0.39 -21.69
C ASP A 598 14.63 -0.27 -21.02
N TYR A 599 13.66 0.27 -21.74
CA TYR A 599 12.32 0.55 -21.23
C TYR A 599 11.43 -0.69 -21.11
N TYR A 600 11.84 -1.85 -21.63
CA TYR A 600 11.04 -3.07 -21.61
C TYR A 600 11.91 -4.32 -21.40
N THR A 601 11.26 -5.40 -20.95
CA THR A 601 11.82 -6.75 -20.85
C THR A 601 11.01 -7.73 -21.68
N THR A 602 11.55 -8.94 -21.87
CA THR A 602 10.93 -9.97 -22.69
C THR A 602 10.90 -11.33 -22.02
N LEU A 603 10.12 -12.27 -22.57
CA LEU A 603 10.04 -13.63 -22.07
C LEU A 603 11.38 -14.37 -22.17
N THR A 604 12.30 -13.94 -23.04
CA THR A 604 13.69 -14.44 -23.05
C THR A 604 14.37 -14.22 -21.70
N GLY A 605 14.17 -13.07 -21.06
CA GLY A 605 14.77 -12.78 -19.76
C GLY A 605 14.23 -13.67 -18.63
N VAL A 606 12.98 -14.16 -18.74
CA VAL A 606 12.45 -15.20 -17.83
C VAL A 606 13.27 -16.49 -17.98
N MET A 607 13.58 -16.88 -19.21
CA MET A 607 14.34 -18.12 -19.50
C MET A 607 15.81 -17.99 -19.10
N GLU A 608 16.40 -16.80 -19.25
CA GLU A 608 17.77 -16.52 -18.80
C GLU A 608 17.92 -16.59 -17.28
N LYS A 609 16.85 -16.28 -16.55
CA LYS A 609 16.81 -16.32 -15.09
C LYS A 609 16.38 -17.68 -14.51
N GLU A 610 15.99 -18.66 -15.33
CA GLU A 610 15.43 -19.93 -14.85
C GLU A 610 16.29 -20.57 -13.73
N GLY A 611 15.64 -20.86 -12.61
CA GLY A 611 16.23 -21.50 -11.45
C GLY A 611 15.56 -22.84 -11.09
N PRO A 612 15.94 -23.45 -9.97
CA PRO A 612 15.39 -24.73 -9.54
C PRO A 612 13.90 -24.65 -9.21
N LYS A 613 13.20 -25.78 -9.40
CA LYS A 613 11.80 -25.94 -9.00
C LYS A 613 11.60 -25.63 -7.50
N GLY A 614 10.57 -24.88 -7.16
CA GLY A 614 10.25 -24.40 -5.82
C GLY A 614 11.06 -23.17 -5.37
N GLY A 615 11.99 -22.68 -6.20
CA GLY A 615 12.75 -21.46 -5.96
C GLY A 615 12.06 -20.21 -6.50
N GLU A 616 12.63 -19.05 -6.22
CA GLU A 616 12.12 -17.74 -6.67
C GLU A 616 12.09 -17.60 -8.19
N PHE A 617 12.95 -18.33 -8.90
CA PHE A 617 13.10 -18.31 -10.35
C PHE A 617 12.58 -19.58 -11.03
N GLU A 618 11.65 -20.32 -10.41
CA GLU A 618 11.00 -21.44 -11.10
C GLU A 618 10.24 -20.95 -12.34
N VAL A 619 10.46 -21.61 -13.48
CA VAL A 619 9.68 -21.37 -14.71
C VAL A 619 8.78 -22.58 -15.00
N PRO A 620 7.45 -22.40 -15.05
CA PRO A 620 6.52 -23.48 -15.38
C PRO A 620 6.81 -24.12 -16.75
N GLN A 621 6.66 -25.45 -16.83
CA GLN A 621 6.97 -26.21 -18.04
C GLN A 621 6.14 -25.76 -19.25
N ASN A 622 4.84 -25.50 -19.05
CA ASN A 622 3.96 -25.02 -20.12
C ASN A 622 4.39 -23.64 -20.68
N LEU A 623 4.93 -22.75 -19.85
CA LEU A 623 5.47 -21.46 -20.31
C LEU A 623 6.74 -21.66 -21.16
N LYS A 624 7.61 -22.59 -20.75
CA LYS A 624 8.80 -22.98 -21.54
C LYS A 624 8.41 -23.56 -22.89
N ASP A 625 7.42 -24.46 -22.91
CA ASP A 625 6.95 -25.09 -24.14
C ASP A 625 6.42 -24.04 -25.14
N LEU A 626 5.64 -23.05 -24.67
CA LEU A 626 5.17 -21.94 -25.50
C LEU A 626 6.33 -21.06 -26.01
N TYR A 627 7.33 -20.79 -25.16
CA TYR A 627 8.50 -20.00 -25.54
C TYR A 627 9.33 -20.67 -26.65
N TYR A 628 9.66 -21.96 -26.49
CA TYR A 628 10.45 -22.69 -27.48
C TYR A 628 9.68 -22.94 -28.78
N ALA A 629 8.36 -23.13 -28.69
CA ALA A 629 7.50 -23.26 -29.86
C ALA A 629 7.19 -21.91 -30.55
N LYS A 630 7.60 -20.78 -29.95
CA LYS A 630 7.25 -19.42 -30.41
C LYS A 630 5.73 -19.22 -30.59
N ASN A 631 4.94 -19.87 -29.74
CA ASN A 631 3.47 -19.85 -29.84
C ASN A 631 2.89 -18.68 -29.03
N PHE A 632 3.18 -17.44 -29.46
CA PHE A 632 2.73 -16.21 -28.78
C PHE A 632 1.40 -15.67 -29.31
N GLY A 633 0.89 -16.25 -30.40
CA GLY A 633 -0.35 -15.79 -31.02
C GLY A 633 -0.23 -14.37 -31.54
N ARG A 634 -1.17 -13.51 -31.17
CA ARG A 634 -1.23 -12.09 -31.59
C ARG A 634 -0.60 -11.11 -30.61
N TYR A 635 -0.02 -11.62 -29.52
CA TYR A 635 0.56 -10.80 -28.45
C TYR A 635 2.07 -10.56 -28.65
N GLY A 636 2.69 -11.34 -29.55
CA GLY A 636 4.10 -11.23 -29.91
C GLY A 636 4.39 -12.02 -31.19
N ALA A 637 5.44 -11.63 -31.90
CA ALA A 637 5.91 -12.33 -33.11
C ALA A 637 6.98 -13.37 -32.74
N ASP A 638 8.24 -12.93 -32.60
CA ASP A 638 9.38 -13.79 -32.23
C ASP A 638 9.63 -13.86 -30.71
N ASN A 639 9.03 -12.92 -29.99
CA ASN A 639 9.11 -12.77 -28.55
C ASN A 639 7.89 -11.99 -28.03
N ILE A 640 7.72 -11.96 -26.73
CA ILE A 640 6.68 -11.19 -26.05
C ILE A 640 7.33 -10.28 -25.00
N SER A 641 6.90 -9.02 -24.95
CA SER A 641 7.29 -8.11 -23.87
C SER A 641 6.60 -8.53 -22.58
N VAL A 642 7.34 -8.55 -21.47
CA VAL A 642 6.84 -9.00 -20.16
C VAL A 642 6.49 -7.80 -19.29
N ASN A 643 7.48 -6.93 -19.05
CA ASN A 643 7.29 -5.69 -18.31
C ASN A 643 7.85 -4.50 -19.09
N PHE A 644 7.42 -3.31 -18.71
CA PHE A 644 7.99 -2.05 -19.18
C PHE A 644 8.02 -1.01 -18.07
N ILE A 645 8.81 0.06 -18.26
CA ILE A 645 8.95 1.14 -17.30
C ILE A 645 8.50 2.48 -17.86
N THR A 646 7.96 3.29 -16.96
CA THR A 646 7.55 4.67 -17.20
C THR A 646 8.16 5.58 -16.14
N ASN A 647 8.23 6.89 -16.36
CA ASN A 647 8.68 7.85 -15.35
C ASN A 647 7.52 8.45 -14.53
N ASN A 648 6.39 7.75 -14.42
CA ASN A 648 5.26 8.13 -13.57
C ASN A 648 5.64 8.08 -12.08
N ASP A 649 5.09 9.01 -11.29
CA ASP A 649 5.29 9.09 -9.84
C ASP A 649 4.29 8.21 -9.08
N ILE A 650 4.81 7.15 -8.46
CA ILE A 650 4.00 6.15 -7.73
C ILE A 650 4.59 5.88 -6.35
N THR A 651 3.76 5.29 -5.48
CA THR A 651 4.15 4.74 -4.18
C THR A 651 3.33 3.47 -3.87
N GLY A 652 3.57 2.84 -2.72
CA GLY A 652 2.72 1.76 -2.23
C GLY A 652 1.23 2.17 -2.24
N GLY A 653 0.35 1.29 -2.71
CA GLY A 653 -1.07 1.59 -2.97
C GLY A 653 -1.39 1.88 -4.45
N ASN A 654 -0.40 2.33 -5.24
CA ASN A 654 -0.53 2.36 -6.71
C ASN A 654 -0.44 0.97 -7.34
N SER A 655 -0.03 -0.06 -6.60
CA SER A 655 -0.10 -1.44 -7.09
C SER A 655 -1.49 -1.77 -7.61
N GLY A 656 -1.55 -2.24 -8.85
CA GLY A 656 -2.78 -2.55 -9.56
C GLY A 656 -3.43 -1.31 -10.16
N SER A 657 -2.69 -0.22 -10.37
CA SER A 657 -3.23 0.94 -11.10
C SER A 657 -3.08 0.71 -12.60
N PRO A 658 -4.06 1.14 -13.41
CA PRO A 658 -3.95 1.06 -14.86
C PRO A 658 -2.91 2.05 -15.37
N VAL A 659 -2.08 1.59 -16.29
CA VAL A 659 -1.22 2.43 -17.13
C VAL A 659 -1.96 2.66 -18.44
N ILE A 660 -2.32 3.91 -18.68
CA ILE A 660 -3.24 4.30 -19.75
C ILE A 660 -2.49 5.17 -20.77
N ASN A 661 -2.62 4.85 -22.05
CA ASN A 661 -1.99 5.63 -23.12
C ASN A 661 -2.76 6.92 -23.45
N GLY A 662 -2.23 7.72 -24.38
CA GLY A 662 -2.83 8.99 -24.77
C GLY A 662 -4.23 8.90 -25.41
N ASN A 663 -4.72 7.70 -25.76
CA ASN A 663 -6.06 7.47 -26.30
C ASN A 663 -7.07 6.97 -25.24
N GLY A 664 -6.66 6.77 -23.98
CA GLY A 664 -7.52 6.18 -22.95
C GLY A 664 -7.57 4.65 -22.95
N GLU A 665 -6.62 3.98 -23.62
CA GLU A 665 -6.52 2.52 -23.67
C GLU A 665 -5.51 2.00 -22.62
N LEU A 666 -5.83 0.90 -21.94
CA LEU A 666 -4.94 0.21 -21.00
C LEU A 666 -3.77 -0.41 -21.76
N ILE A 667 -2.54 0.00 -21.45
CA ILE A 667 -1.29 -0.57 -22.01
C ILE A 667 -0.54 -1.44 -21.00
N GLY A 668 -0.88 -1.35 -19.72
CA GLY A 668 -0.29 -2.17 -18.68
C GLY A 668 -0.86 -1.89 -17.30
N THR A 669 -0.31 -2.57 -16.29
CA THR A 669 -0.72 -2.42 -14.88
C THR A 669 0.52 -2.17 -14.03
N ALA A 670 0.54 -1.07 -13.27
CA ALA A 670 1.63 -0.72 -12.37
C ALA A 670 1.73 -1.70 -11.21
N PHE A 671 2.94 -2.09 -10.82
CA PHE A 671 3.12 -3.02 -9.70
C PHE A 671 4.34 -2.76 -8.81
N ASP A 672 5.33 -1.98 -9.26
CA ASP A 672 6.54 -1.75 -8.47
C ASP A 672 7.30 -0.48 -8.88
N GLY A 673 8.28 -0.07 -8.08
CA GLY A 673 9.29 0.94 -8.39
C GLY A 673 10.69 0.34 -8.53
N ASN A 674 11.69 1.15 -8.89
CA ASN A 674 13.09 0.73 -8.96
C ASN A 674 13.93 1.20 -7.75
N SER A 675 14.87 0.36 -7.32
CA SER A 675 15.65 0.54 -6.09
C SER A 675 16.49 1.82 -6.09
N GLU A 676 17.00 2.23 -7.25
CA GLU A 676 17.83 3.45 -7.37
C GLU A 676 17.08 4.74 -7.03
N ALA A 677 15.73 4.70 -6.97
CA ALA A 677 14.88 5.85 -6.68
C ALA A 677 13.90 5.59 -5.53
N MET A 678 14.27 4.74 -4.56
CA MET A 678 13.46 4.49 -3.36
C MET A 678 13.44 5.65 -2.36
N SER A 679 14.09 6.76 -2.70
CA SER A 679 13.87 8.07 -2.10
C SER A 679 12.55 8.71 -2.55
N GLY A 680 11.89 8.19 -3.61
CA GLY A 680 10.47 8.44 -3.90
C GLY A 680 9.65 8.35 -2.60
N ASP A 681 8.43 8.82 -2.45
CA ASP A 681 7.85 9.08 -1.11
C ASP A 681 8.48 10.29 -0.37
N ILE A 682 9.80 10.49 -0.36
CA ILE A 682 10.45 11.62 0.33
C ILE A 682 10.91 12.71 -0.64
N ASP A 683 11.54 12.33 -1.75
CA ASP A 683 12.08 13.21 -2.79
C ASP A 683 11.98 12.53 -4.17
N PHE A 684 11.56 13.25 -5.20
CA PHE A 684 11.31 12.65 -6.52
C PHE A 684 12.50 12.83 -7.45
N GLU A 685 13.08 11.72 -7.91
CA GLU A 685 14.27 11.74 -8.75
C GLU A 685 13.93 11.66 -10.24
N GLU A 686 13.78 12.81 -10.91
CA GLU A 686 13.33 12.91 -12.31
C GLU A 686 14.06 11.95 -13.29
N ASN A 687 15.36 11.74 -13.08
CA ASN A 687 16.20 10.96 -13.99
C ASN A 687 16.27 9.47 -13.65
N LEU A 688 15.90 9.08 -12.42
CA LEU A 688 16.09 7.73 -11.90
C LEU A 688 14.78 7.02 -11.60
N GLN A 689 13.74 7.74 -11.17
CA GLN A 689 12.48 7.13 -10.73
C GLN A 689 11.73 6.51 -11.90
N ARG A 690 11.40 5.23 -11.77
CA ARG A 690 10.66 4.46 -12.74
C ARG A 690 9.57 3.65 -12.06
N CYS A 691 8.37 3.76 -12.60
CA CYS A 691 7.26 2.85 -12.32
C CYS A 691 7.39 1.63 -13.23
N ILE A 692 7.44 0.44 -12.64
CA ILE A 692 7.52 -0.86 -13.28
C ILE A 692 6.11 -1.39 -13.50
N ASN A 693 5.83 -1.78 -14.74
CA ASN A 693 4.50 -2.12 -15.22
C ASN A 693 4.48 -3.50 -15.87
N LEU A 694 3.40 -4.24 -15.66
CA LEU A 694 3.07 -5.43 -16.44
C LEU A 694 2.60 -5.00 -17.83
N ASP A 695 3.18 -5.56 -18.90
CA ASP A 695 2.70 -5.32 -20.26
C ASP A 695 1.36 -6.02 -20.46
N ALA A 696 0.34 -5.28 -20.94
CA ALA A 696 -0.99 -5.82 -21.18
C ALA A 696 -0.97 -7.03 -22.14
N ARG A 697 -0.02 -7.08 -23.08
CA ARG A 697 0.16 -8.22 -24.00
C ARG A 697 0.55 -9.48 -23.26
N TYR A 698 1.41 -9.37 -22.24
CA TYR A 698 1.81 -10.52 -21.44
C TYR A 698 0.65 -11.04 -20.60
N MET A 699 -0.13 -10.14 -19.98
CA MET A 699 -1.37 -10.51 -19.31
C MET A 699 -2.32 -11.28 -20.24
N LEU A 700 -2.61 -10.73 -21.42
CA LEU A 700 -3.48 -11.38 -22.42
C LEU A 700 -2.92 -12.74 -22.87
N PHE A 701 -1.61 -12.84 -23.08
CA PHE A 701 -0.94 -14.09 -23.43
C PHE A 701 -1.08 -15.15 -22.34
N ILE A 702 -0.92 -14.80 -21.06
CA ILE A 702 -1.11 -15.74 -19.96
C ILE A 702 -2.57 -16.19 -19.90
N VAL A 703 -3.53 -15.28 -20.00
CA VAL A 703 -4.97 -15.61 -19.98
C VAL A 703 -5.38 -16.51 -21.15
N ASP A 704 -4.86 -16.25 -22.35
CA ASP A 704 -5.19 -17.01 -23.57
C ASP A 704 -4.41 -18.34 -23.64
N LYS A 705 -3.08 -18.30 -23.54
CA LYS A 705 -2.21 -19.44 -23.87
C LYS A 705 -1.85 -20.33 -22.69
N ILE A 706 -1.77 -19.78 -21.48
CA ILE A 706 -1.48 -20.55 -20.26
C ILE A 706 -2.78 -21.03 -19.61
N ALA A 707 -3.72 -20.12 -19.40
CA ALA A 707 -4.97 -20.41 -18.71
C ALA A 707 -6.07 -20.94 -19.63
N ASN A 708 -5.98 -20.71 -20.95
CA ASN A 708 -7.04 -21.06 -21.90
C ASN A 708 -8.43 -20.49 -21.51
N ALA A 709 -8.45 -19.31 -20.88
CA ALA A 709 -9.66 -18.68 -20.34
C ALA A 709 -10.33 -17.79 -21.41
N GLN A 710 -10.81 -18.41 -22.50
CA GLN A 710 -11.44 -17.69 -23.61
C GLN A 710 -12.69 -16.91 -23.19
N ASN A 711 -13.37 -17.33 -22.14
CA ASN A 711 -14.48 -16.58 -21.54
C ASN A 711 -14.05 -15.17 -21.10
N LEU A 712 -12.82 -15.01 -20.60
CA LEU A 712 -12.28 -13.72 -20.16
C LEU A 712 -11.78 -12.90 -21.35
N ILE A 713 -11.08 -13.54 -22.30
CA ILE A 713 -10.63 -12.89 -23.55
C ILE A 713 -11.80 -12.27 -24.32
N ASN A 714 -12.91 -13.01 -24.43
CA ASN A 714 -14.10 -12.56 -25.16
C ASN A 714 -14.92 -11.50 -24.42
N GLU A 715 -14.69 -11.30 -23.11
CA GLU A 715 -15.38 -10.29 -22.32
C GLU A 715 -14.68 -8.92 -22.38
N MET A 716 -13.37 -8.90 -22.64
CA MET A 716 -12.59 -7.66 -22.75
C MET A 716 -12.79 -6.99 -24.11
N THR A 717 -12.74 -5.65 -24.12
CA THR A 717 -12.62 -4.88 -25.36
C THR A 717 -11.15 -4.74 -25.72
N ILE A 718 -10.63 -5.60 -26.61
CA ILE A 718 -9.21 -5.60 -26.99
C ILE A 718 -8.99 -4.82 -28.29
N VAL A 719 -8.04 -3.89 -28.29
CA VAL A 719 -7.66 -3.09 -29.46
C VAL A 719 -6.32 -3.57 -30.01
N PHE A 720 -6.28 -3.93 -31.30
CA PHE A 720 -5.08 -4.42 -32.00
C PHE A 720 -4.44 -3.34 -32.88
#